data_AF-A0A9J7DMG2-F1
#
_entry.id   AF-A0A9J7DMG2-F1
#
_cell.length_a   1.000
_cell.length_b   1.000
_cell.length_c   1.000
_cell.angle_alpha   90.00
_cell.angle_beta   90.00
_cell.angle_gamma   90.00
#
_symmetry.space_group_name_H-M   'P 1'
#
loop_
_entity.id
_entity.type
_entity.pdbx_description
1 polymer ?
#
loop_
_entity_poly.entity_id
_entity_poly.type
_entity_poly.pdbx_seq_one_letter_code
_entity_poly.pdbx_strand_id
1 'polypeptide(L)'
;MWLKLSQHEHIKPLDSALQKIATEELSEVPSRIAEDLESFKLWIEQQPHLKARTDDQFLIQFLRGCKYSMERAKVKIDLYYTLKTKFPQMFGVYDVDDRQLRRMCRLGCFLPLPQPLHDNGCRLVVSHFNYNTNDFTMEEVIHPGIATTELFTIDDPHACISGIICIIDMSKVTMAHLLQASPLFLKTTVTYVEKSLPLRIKAIYFVNVPSMAHSFFKMLLPIFSEKLRQRIILCANPGGVKTTHTSQVSARVLRRCKWFNGGSYKGHGRQTARTNDQFLIQFLRGCKYSMERAKLKIDLYYTLKTKFPQMFGVYDVDDRQLRRMCHLGIAEDLESFKLWIEQQPHLKARTDDQFLIQFLRGCKYSMERAKVKIDLYYTLKTKFPQMFGVYDVDDRQLRRMCRLGCFLPLPQPLNDNGCRLIVGHFNYSPNDFTLEEIIHPGIAISELMFIDDPYACVSGIMSIIDMSKVTMAHLLQIILCANLEELKQHIPLKYLPEYYGGTNGSMEDHIRAMNAKLDEYREYFKEIAKYGTDESLRLGKSSAADDLFGCGGSFRKLEFTNNIKMKNFSTLNEELQKIANEELGEVPSRIHEDLAAIRLWLQHQPHLKYRDDDQFLLQFLRGSKYSMEKAKTKLDLYYSLKSKYPEMLNLSNVDDERFRQVCKLGTFLALPNPVNGVGPRIVLGRYCYPTNKYSVEDIFRPACALHEILLAQDPYACVCGIVYIVDFKEATASHFLQMTPNFCKKLVSFLEKSMPLRIKSVYYINTSGAAQQFFKILFPFFSQKLRERVHVMGDDLTEMLKDLSPQCLPKDYGGNLPSLEELVLDFNKKWDSCREFFQENVNCGTDETLRPGKPLDIDGLFGVGGSFRQLIVD
;
A
#
# COMPACT_ATOMS: atom_id res chain seq x y z
N MET A 1 -14.20 -41.83 30.49
CA MET A 1 -14.15 -40.91 29.33
C MET A 1 -15.47 -40.16 29.14
N TRP A 2 -16.58 -40.84 28.80
CA TRP A 2 -17.89 -40.20 28.54
C TRP A 2 -18.34 -39.16 29.60
N LEU A 3 -18.10 -39.41 30.89
CA LEU A 3 -18.44 -38.50 32.00
C LEU A 3 -17.79 -37.09 31.99
N LYS A 4 -16.82 -36.81 31.11
CA LYS A 4 -16.28 -35.44 30.92
C LYS A 4 -17.04 -34.64 29.84
N LEU A 5 -17.65 -35.30 28.86
CA LEU A 5 -18.36 -34.62 27.76
C LEU A 5 -19.72 -34.06 28.22
N SER A 6 -20.34 -34.66 29.23
CA SER A 6 -21.56 -34.16 29.88
C SER A 6 -21.32 -33.00 30.87
N GLN A 7 -20.16 -32.34 30.84
CA GLN A 7 -19.85 -31.18 31.69
C GLN A 7 -19.93 -29.84 30.93
N HIS A 8 -20.22 -29.85 29.63
CA HIS A 8 -20.19 -28.64 28.78
C HIS A 8 -21.43 -27.72 28.87
N GLU A 9 -22.48 -28.15 29.56
CA GLU A 9 -23.63 -27.29 29.94
C GLU A 9 -23.30 -26.34 31.11
N HIS A 10 -22.15 -26.50 31.79
CA HIS A 10 -21.71 -25.60 32.83
C HIS A 10 -20.56 -24.71 32.37
N ILE A 11 -20.80 -23.40 32.44
CA ILE A 11 -19.79 -22.36 32.25
C ILE A 11 -18.68 -22.55 33.29
N LYS A 12 -17.42 -22.52 32.87
CA LYS A 12 -16.28 -22.62 33.79
C LYS A 12 -16.29 -21.41 34.74
N PRO A 13 -16.24 -21.62 36.08
CA PRO A 13 -16.22 -20.52 37.03
C PRO A 13 -14.95 -19.69 36.84
N LEU A 14 -15.10 -18.38 36.99
CA LEU A 14 -14.00 -17.44 36.99
C LEU A 14 -13.47 -17.25 38.41
N ASP A 15 -12.18 -16.96 38.56
CA ASP A 15 -11.68 -16.38 39.81
C ASP A 15 -12.28 -14.97 40.02
N SER A 16 -12.18 -14.46 41.26
CA SER A 16 -12.78 -13.18 41.63
C SER A 16 -12.26 -11.97 40.86
N ALA A 17 -11.05 -12.03 40.31
CA ALA A 17 -10.43 -10.91 39.61
C ALA A 17 -10.73 -10.93 38.11
N LEU A 18 -10.72 -12.10 37.46
CA LEU A 18 -11.25 -12.25 36.10
C LEU A 18 -12.77 -11.98 36.05
N GLN A 19 -13.53 -12.39 37.07
CA GLN A 19 -14.95 -12.04 37.18
C GLN A 19 -15.16 -10.52 37.30
N LYS A 20 -14.31 -9.84 38.08
CA LYS A 20 -14.32 -8.37 38.19
C LYS A 20 -14.02 -7.71 36.83
N ILE A 21 -13.00 -8.18 36.10
CA ILE A 21 -12.69 -7.68 34.75
C ILE A 21 -13.85 -7.97 33.78
N ALA A 22 -14.52 -9.12 33.89
CA ALA A 22 -15.68 -9.42 33.06
C ALA A 22 -16.83 -8.43 33.29
N THR A 23 -17.17 -8.12 34.56
CA THR A 23 -18.23 -7.15 34.87
C THR A 23 -17.81 -5.71 34.53
N GLU A 24 -16.60 -5.28 34.85
CA GLU A 24 -16.14 -3.89 34.65
C GLU A 24 -15.68 -3.57 33.21
N GLU A 25 -14.92 -4.46 32.54
CA GLU A 25 -14.49 -4.24 31.15
C GLU A 25 -15.50 -4.76 30.11
N LEU A 26 -16.22 -5.86 30.37
CA LEU A 26 -17.02 -6.56 29.34
C LEU A 26 -18.53 -6.38 29.51
N SER A 27 -18.98 -5.68 30.55
CA SER A 27 -20.41 -5.53 30.91
C SER A 27 -21.10 -6.86 31.24
N GLU A 28 -20.36 -7.84 31.77
CA GLU A 28 -20.93 -9.12 32.21
C GLU A 28 -21.77 -8.93 33.48
N VAL A 29 -23.06 -9.26 33.41
CA VAL A 29 -24.00 -9.23 34.53
C VAL A 29 -24.35 -10.68 34.90
N PRO A 30 -23.79 -11.26 35.98
CA PRO A 30 -23.90 -12.69 36.26
C PRO A 30 -25.33 -13.23 36.33
N SER A 31 -26.29 -12.44 36.83
CA SER A 31 -27.72 -12.81 36.92
C SER A 31 -28.45 -12.88 35.57
N ARG A 32 -27.88 -12.31 34.49
CA ARG A 32 -28.47 -12.31 33.14
C ARG A 32 -27.81 -13.30 32.17
N ILE A 33 -26.73 -13.96 32.56
CA ILE A 33 -25.96 -14.84 31.67
C ILE A 33 -26.84 -15.95 31.06
N ALA A 34 -27.77 -16.53 31.82
CA ALA A 34 -28.69 -17.55 31.31
C ALA A 34 -29.67 -17.00 30.26
N GLU A 35 -30.32 -15.86 30.54
CA GLU A 35 -31.23 -15.15 29.63
C GLU A 35 -30.54 -14.74 28.33
N ASP A 36 -29.33 -14.19 28.42
CA ASP A 36 -28.53 -13.77 27.27
C ASP A 36 -28.11 -14.98 26.40
N LEU A 37 -27.76 -16.10 27.02
CA LEU A 37 -27.39 -17.34 26.32
C LEU A 37 -28.60 -18.03 25.66
N GLU A 38 -29.74 -18.10 26.35
CA GLU A 38 -30.99 -18.63 25.80
C GLU A 38 -31.45 -17.79 24.59
N SER A 39 -31.43 -16.46 24.71
CA SER A 39 -31.71 -15.53 23.62
C SER A 39 -30.77 -15.71 22.43
N PHE A 40 -29.50 -16.06 22.66
CA PHE A 40 -28.51 -16.29 21.61
C PHE A 40 -28.72 -17.65 20.91
N LYS A 41 -29.02 -18.72 21.68
CA LYS A 41 -29.39 -20.04 21.14
C LYS A 41 -30.63 -19.95 20.26
N LEU A 42 -31.68 -19.28 20.73
CA LEU A 42 -32.93 -19.08 19.99
C LEU A 42 -32.70 -18.32 18.67
N TRP A 43 -31.81 -17.31 18.67
CA TRP A 43 -31.45 -16.63 17.43
C TRP A 43 -30.68 -17.52 16.44
N ILE A 44 -29.78 -18.38 16.93
CA ILE A 44 -29.05 -19.36 16.11
C ILE A 44 -30.02 -20.33 15.45
N GLU A 45 -30.99 -20.87 16.21
CA GLU A 45 -32.03 -21.78 15.68
C GLU A 45 -32.87 -21.12 14.58
N GLN A 46 -33.09 -19.80 14.66
CA GLN A 46 -33.78 -19.00 13.64
C GLN A 46 -32.96 -18.73 12.36
N GLN A 47 -31.70 -19.20 12.24
CA GLN A 47 -30.84 -18.99 11.07
C GLN A 47 -30.71 -20.28 10.23
N PRO A 48 -31.49 -20.48 9.14
CA PRO A 48 -31.49 -21.75 8.40
C PRO A 48 -30.14 -22.12 7.78
N HIS A 49 -29.28 -21.13 7.53
CA HIS A 49 -27.94 -21.30 6.98
C HIS A 49 -26.85 -21.54 8.02
N LEU A 50 -27.10 -21.42 9.33
CA LEU A 50 -26.06 -21.36 10.37
C LEU A 50 -26.12 -22.57 11.31
N LYS A 51 -25.31 -23.58 11.02
CA LYS A 51 -25.16 -24.77 11.87
C LYS A 51 -24.04 -24.57 12.89
N ALA A 52 -24.30 -23.75 13.91
CA ALA A 52 -23.34 -23.40 14.96
C ALA A 52 -23.33 -24.40 16.14
N ARG A 53 -22.25 -24.35 16.94
CA ARG A 53 -22.17 -24.98 18.28
C ARG A 53 -22.91 -24.09 19.29
N THR A 54 -23.70 -24.68 20.18
CA THR A 54 -24.62 -23.96 21.08
C THR A 54 -24.30 -24.09 22.57
N ASP A 55 -23.21 -24.77 22.94
CA ASP A 55 -22.73 -24.93 24.31
C ASP A 55 -22.49 -23.57 25.01
N ASP A 56 -22.93 -23.43 26.26
CA ASP A 56 -22.83 -22.20 27.04
C ASP A 56 -21.38 -21.71 27.18
N GLN A 57 -20.45 -22.62 27.46
CA GLN A 57 -19.02 -22.32 27.58
C GLN A 57 -18.39 -21.80 26.27
N PHE A 58 -18.98 -22.09 25.11
CA PHE A 58 -18.56 -21.58 23.81
C PHE A 58 -19.26 -20.25 23.47
N LEU A 59 -20.59 -20.20 23.57
CA LEU A 59 -21.38 -19.00 23.26
C LEU A 59 -21.06 -17.81 24.17
N ILE A 60 -20.76 -18.05 25.45
CA ILE A 60 -20.41 -16.98 26.39
C ILE A 60 -19.14 -16.23 25.98
N GLN A 61 -18.20 -16.86 25.26
CA GLN A 61 -17.01 -16.14 24.78
C GLN A 61 -17.35 -15.16 23.66
N PHE A 62 -18.35 -15.46 22.82
CA PHE A 62 -18.84 -14.51 21.81
C PHE A 62 -19.54 -13.31 22.46
N LEU A 63 -20.25 -13.51 23.57
CA LEU A 63 -20.80 -12.41 24.40
C LEU A 63 -19.65 -11.59 25.03
N ARG A 64 -18.76 -12.22 25.78
CA ARG A 64 -17.57 -11.60 26.43
C ARG A 64 -16.70 -10.81 25.44
N GLY A 65 -16.32 -11.44 24.32
CA GLY A 65 -15.54 -10.83 23.23
C GLY A 65 -16.20 -9.62 22.59
N CYS A 66 -17.54 -9.61 22.55
CA CYS A 66 -18.33 -8.49 22.06
C CYS A 66 -18.70 -7.45 23.12
N LYS A 67 -18.29 -7.62 24.39
CA LYS A 67 -18.77 -6.85 25.55
C LYS A 67 -20.29 -6.91 25.74
N TYR A 68 -20.84 -8.12 25.77
CA TYR A 68 -22.28 -8.43 25.90
C TYR A 68 -23.21 -7.73 24.87
N SER A 69 -22.63 -7.19 23.79
CA SER A 69 -23.38 -6.64 22.66
C SER A 69 -23.89 -7.78 21.77
N MET A 70 -25.13 -8.20 22.01
CA MET A 70 -25.80 -9.31 21.31
C MET A 70 -25.67 -9.22 19.79
N GLU A 71 -26.02 -8.09 19.17
CA GLU A 71 -25.93 -7.93 17.71
C GLU A 71 -24.50 -8.08 17.17
N ARG A 72 -23.48 -7.71 17.95
CA ARG A 72 -22.08 -7.93 17.58
C ARG A 72 -21.66 -9.39 17.77
N ALA A 73 -22.22 -10.11 18.74
CA ALA A 73 -22.02 -11.55 18.90
C ALA A 73 -22.64 -12.34 17.74
N LYS A 74 -23.88 -12.02 17.35
CA LYS A 74 -24.59 -12.58 16.18
C LYS A 74 -23.79 -12.45 14.88
N VAL A 75 -23.36 -11.22 14.54
CA VAL A 75 -22.54 -10.96 13.34
C VAL A 75 -21.18 -11.67 13.40
N LYS A 76 -20.59 -11.79 14.60
CA LYS A 76 -19.27 -12.41 14.79
C LYS A 76 -19.33 -13.95 14.67
N ILE A 77 -20.33 -14.62 15.22
CA ILE A 77 -20.48 -16.09 15.12
C ILE A 77 -20.87 -16.54 13.71
N ASP A 78 -21.73 -15.78 13.02
CA ASP A 78 -22.09 -16.03 11.62
C ASP A 78 -20.85 -15.96 10.72
N LEU A 79 -20.08 -14.88 10.80
CA LEU A 79 -18.85 -14.71 10.02
C LEU A 79 -17.77 -15.75 10.39
N TYR A 80 -17.73 -16.22 11.63
CA TYR A 80 -16.81 -17.27 12.07
C TYR A 80 -17.07 -18.60 11.39
N TYR A 81 -18.34 -19.04 11.33
CA TYR A 81 -18.69 -20.26 10.61
C TYR A 81 -18.61 -20.05 9.09
N THR A 82 -19.08 -18.93 8.53
CA THR A 82 -18.93 -18.64 7.09
C THR A 82 -17.48 -18.69 6.63
N LEU A 83 -16.52 -18.14 7.38
CA LEU A 83 -15.10 -18.20 7.01
C LEU A 83 -14.54 -19.63 7.12
N LYS A 84 -14.96 -20.45 8.09
CA LYS A 84 -14.60 -21.88 8.16
C LYS A 84 -15.17 -22.68 7.00
N THR A 85 -16.43 -22.45 6.61
CA THR A 85 -17.05 -23.07 5.42
C THR A 85 -16.32 -22.68 4.13
N LYS A 86 -15.96 -21.40 3.99
CA LYS A 86 -15.43 -20.82 2.75
C LYS A 86 -13.93 -21.02 2.53
N PHE A 87 -13.16 -21.14 3.61
CA PHE A 87 -11.70 -21.35 3.57
C PHE A 87 -11.30 -22.52 4.49
N PRO A 88 -11.81 -23.74 4.26
CA PRO A 88 -11.55 -24.89 5.13
C PRO A 88 -10.08 -25.29 5.14
N GLN A 89 -9.32 -25.02 4.07
CA GLN A 89 -7.87 -25.27 4.04
C GLN A 89 -7.06 -24.29 4.92
N MET A 90 -7.64 -23.14 5.31
CA MET A 90 -7.02 -22.18 6.24
C MET A 90 -7.48 -22.36 7.69
N PHE A 91 -8.76 -22.70 7.91
CA PHE A 91 -9.41 -22.65 9.23
C PHE A 91 -10.05 -23.98 9.68
N GLY A 92 -10.04 -25.01 8.84
CA GLY A 92 -10.63 -26.32 9.09
C GLY A 92 -9.68 -27.30 9.78
N VAL A 93 -9.09 -26.89 10.90
CA VAL A 93 -8.22 -27.77 11.70
C VAL A 93 -9.10 -28.74 12.49
N TYR A 94 -9.30 -29.94 11.94
CA TYR A 94 -10.22 -30.96 12.49
C TYR A 94 -9.53 -32.24 12.98
N ASP A 95 -8.37 -32.59 12.40
CA ASP A 95 -7.54 -33.69 12.89
C ASP A 95 -6.30 -33.13 13.61
N VAL A 96 -6.18 -33.46 14.89
CA VAL A 96 -5.02 -33.09 15.70
C VAL A 96 -3.82 -34.00 15.48
N ASP A 97 -3.99 -35.18 14.89
CA ASP A 97 -2.87 -36.08 14.58
C ASP A 97 -2.22 -35.80 13.23
N ASP A 98 -2.71 -34.79 12.48
CA ASP A 98 -2.07 -34.41 11.24
C ASP A 98 -0.56 -34.17 11.46
N ARG A 99 0.20 -34.81 10.56
CA ARG A 99 1.64 -34.91 10.68
C ARG A 99 2.30 -33.56 10.48
N GLN A 100 1.71 -32.66 9.69
CA GLN A 100 2.22 -31.31 9.46
C GLN A 100 1.87 -30.40 10.65
N LEU A 101 0.62 -30.39 11.15
CA LEU A 101 0.22 -29.67 12.35
C LEU A 101 1.14 -29.99 13.54
N ARG A 102 1.30 -31.28 13.86
CA ARG A 102 2.20 -31.74 14.93
C ARG A 102 3.67 -31.37 14.66
N ARG A 103 4.10 -31.30 13.40
CA ARG A 103 5.46 -30.88 13.02
C ARG A 103 5.65 -29.36 13.16
N MET A 104 4.66 -28.55 12.81
CA MET A 104 4.69 -27.09 12.99
C MET A 104 4.65 -26.70 14.47
N CYS A 105 3.84 -27.37 15.30
CA CYS A 105 3.88 -27.21 16.75
C CYS A 105 5.29 -27.49 17.31
N ARG A 106 5.98 -28.53 16.83
CA ARG A 106 7.39 -28.84 17.19
C ARG A 106 8.43 -27.82 16.69
N LEU A 107 8.08 -26.95 15.74
CA LEU A 107 8.98 -25.89 15.26
C LEU A 107 8.87 -24.57 16.06
N GLY A 108 7.91 -24.48 16.99
CA GLY A 108 7.66 -23.30 17.81
C GLY A 108 6.52 -22.40 17.32
N CYS A 109 5.69 -22.85 16.38
CA CYS A 109 4.58 -22.06 15.84
C CYS A 109 3.43 -21.92 16.85
N PHE A 110 3.05 -20.68 17.17
CA PHE A 110 1.88 -20.27 17.96
C PHE A 110 1.68 -21.01 19.30
N LEU A 111 2.73 -21.14 20.11
CA LEU A 111 2.65 -21.81 21.41
C LEU A 111 2.14 -20.86 22.51
N PRO A 112 1.15 -21.26 23.33
CA PRO A 112 0.74 -20.49 24.51
C PRO A 112 1.76 -20.63 25.64
N LEU A 113 2.03 -19.54 26.37
CA LEU A 113 2.91 -19.59 27.55
C LEU A 113 2.15 -20.02 28.82
N PRO A 114 2.78 -20.82 29.72
CA PRO A 114 2.11 -21.36 30.91
C PRO A 114 1.54 -20.29 31.84
N GLN A 115 2.32 -19.24 32.14
CA GLN A 115 1.86 -18.11 32.96
C GLN A 115 1.33 -16.99 32.06
N PRO A 116 0.18 -16.36 32.40
CA PRO A 116 -0.25 -15.11 31.78
C PRO A 116 0.70 -13.95 32.15
N LEU A 117 0.57 -12.82 31.45
CA LEU A 117 1.20 -11.57 31.85
C LEU A 117 0.54 -11.09 33.15
N HIS A 118 1.16 -11.40 34.30
CA HIS A 118 0.63 -11.20 35.66
C HIS A 118 -0.73 -11.87 35.93
N ASP A 119 -1.05 -12.02 37.22
CA ASP A 119 -2.04 -12.97 37.73
C ASP A 119 -3.40 -12.85 37.04
N ASN A 120 -3.86 -11.62 36.78
CA ASN A 120 -5.16 -11.33 36.16
C ASN A 120 -5.06 -10.89 34.68
N GLY A 121 -3.87 -10.90 34.07
CA GLY A 121 -3.62 -10.25 32.78
C GLY A 121 -3.72 -11.17 31.56
N CYS A 122 -3.12 -10.74 30.46
CA CYS A 122 -3.33 -11.34 29.14
C CYS A 122 -2.61 -12.70 29.00
N ARG A 123 -3.20 -13.64 28.24
CA ARG A 123 -2.44 -14.81 27.79
C ARG A 123 -1.35 -14.37 26.82
N LEU A 124 -0.13 -14.83 27.07
CA LEU A 124 1.00 -14.67 26.15
C LEU A 124 1.05 -15.86 25.17
N VAL A 125 1.28 -15.57 23.89
CA VAL A 125 1.55 -16.55 22.83
C VAL A 125 2.86 -16.18 22.16
N VAL A 126 3.70 -17.18 21.89
CA VAL A 126 4.96 -17.00 21.15
C VAL A 126 4.92 -17.85 19.88
N SER A 127 5.25 -17.27 18.73
CA SER A 127 5.28 -17.96 17.45
C SER A 127 6.62 -17.77 16.75
N HIS A 128 7.35 -18.85 16.53
CA HIS A 128 8.64 -18.86 15.85
C HIS A 128 8.48 -19.23 14.38
N PHE A 129 8.75 -18.29 13.47
CA PHE A 129 8.70 -18.55 12.03
C PHE A 129 10.01 -19.24 11.58
N ASN A 130 10.16 -20.48 12.05
CA ASN A 130 11.33 -21.34 11.95
C ASN A 130 11.01 -22.59 11.11
N TYR A 131 10.52 -22.39 9.88
CA TYR A 131 10.20 -23.46 8.94
C TYR A 131 10.90 -23.25 7.59
N ASN A 132 10.77 -24.21 6.68
CA ASN A 132 11.25 -24.09 5.30
C ASN A 132 10.06 -23.93 4.36
N THR A 133 10.07 -22.92 3.49
CA THR A 133 9.00 -22.64 2.52
C THR A 133 8.80 -23.72 1.47
N ASN A 134 9.74 -24.67 1.34
CA ASN A 134 9.60 -25.86 0.50
C ASN A 134 8.86 -27.01 1.23
N ASP A 135 8.79 -26.95 2.56
CA ASP A 135 8.24 -27.99 3.42
C ASP A 135 6.79 -27.69 3.86
N PHE A 136 6.40 -26.40 3.86
CA PHE A 136 5.08 -25.90 4.25
C PHE A 136 4.74 -24.60 3.48
N THR A 137 3.45 -24.38 3.30
CA THR A 137 2.85 -23.12 2.84
C THR A 137 2.44 -22.22 4.01
N MET A 138 2.29 -20.91 3.75
CA MET A 138 1.69 -19.97 4.71
C MET A 138 0.24 -20.33 5.13
N GLU A 139 -0.50 -21.10 4.32
CA GLU A 139 -1.86 -21.55 4.65
C GLU A 139 -1.87 -22.69 5.69
N GLU A 140 -0.86 -23.57 5.67
CA GLU A 140 -0.67 -24.59 6.71
C GLU A 140 -0.09 -23.98 7.99
N VAL A 141 0.84 -23.02 7.88
CA VAL A 141 1.57 -22.42 9.02
C VAL A 141 0.68 -21.67 10.01
N ILE A 142 -0.55 -21.30 9.62
CA ILE A 142 -1.55 -20.75 10.54
C ILE A 142 -2.32 -21.80 11.35
N HIS A 143 -2.34 -23.08 10.95
CA HIS A 143 -3.11 -24.13 11.63
C HIS A 143 -2.79 -24.29 13.13
N PRO A 144 -1.52 -24.23 13.60
CA PRO A 144 -1.22 -24.21 15.05
C PRO A 144 -1.84 -22.99 15.76
N GLY A 145 -1.90 -21.85 15.07
CA GLY A 145 -2.54 -20.63 15.57
C GLY A 145 -4.07 -20.79 15.67
N ILE A 146 -4.70 -21.38 14.67
CA ILE A 146 -6.14 -21.69 14.69
C ILE A 146 -6.45 -22.65 15.85
N ALA A 147 -5.73 -23.78 15.96
CA ALA A 147 -5.91 -24.74 17.05
C ALA A 147 -5.73 -24.10 18.44
N THR A 148 -4.74 -23.22 18.59
CA THR A 148 -4.53 -22.46 19.84
C THR A 148 -5.72 -21.52 20.13
N THR A 149 -6.31 -20.87 19.12
CA THR A 149 -7.51 -20.03 19.32
C THR A 149 -8.79 -20.81 19.59
N GLU A 150 -8.94 -22.04 19.08
CA GLU A 150 -10.02 -22.95 19.49
C GLU A 150 -9.88 -23.32 20.97
N LEU A 151 -8.69 -23.78 21.37
CA LEU A 151 -8.37 -24.17 22.75
C LEU A 151 -8.61 -23.01 23.74
N PHE A 152 -8.21 -21.79 23.39
CA PHE A 152 -8.50 -20.60 24.20
C PHE A 152 -10.00 -20.37 24.37
N THR A 153 -10.79 -20.49 23.30
CA THR A 153 -12.24 -20.26 23.31
C THR A 153 -13.00 -21.27 24.21
N ILE A 154 -12.41 -22.41 24.54
CA ILE A 154 -13.04 -23.43 25.41
C ILE A 154 -12.36 -23.58 26.78
N ASP A 155 -11.10 -23.18 26.96
CA ASP A 155 -10.29 -23.53 28.13
C ASP A 155 -9.44 -22.41 28.76
N ASP A 156 -9.26 -21.24 28.13
CA ASP A 156 -8.39 -20.19 28.68
C ASP A 156 -9.16 -18.91 29.06
N PRO A 157 -9.53 -18.73 30.33
CA PRO A 157 -10.27 -17.55 30.77
C PRO A 157 -9.43 -16.26 30.67
N HIS A 158 -8.10 -16.34 30.75
CA HIS A 158 -7.24 -15.17 30.57
C HIS A 158 -7.24 -14.70 29.10
N ALA A 159 -7.20 -15.62 28.14
CA ALA A 159 -7.26 -15.30 26.72
C ALA A 159 -8.63 -14.72 26.30
N CYS A 160 -9.72 -15.24 26.86
CA CYS A 160 -11.08 -14.76 26.57
C CYS A 160 -11.41 -13.43 27.25
N ILE A 161 -11.09 -13.27 28.54
CA ILE A 161 -11.43 -12.08 29.32
C ILE A 161 -10.36 -11.02 29.17
N SER A 162 -9.18 -11.24 29.73
CA SER A 162 -8.09 -10.26 29.74
C SER A 162 -7.49 -10.03 28.36
N GLY A 163 -7.52 -11.04 27.48
CA GLY A 163 -7.10 -10.95 26.08
C GLY A 163 -5.76 -11.62 25.80
N ILE A 164 -5.27 -11.44 24.58
CA ILE A 164 -4.07 -12.12 24.05
C ILE A 164 -3.00 -11.09 23.69
N ILE A 165 -1.76 -11.39 24.06
CA ILE A 165 -0.55 -10.72 23.55
C ILE A 165 0.25 -11.75 22.78
N CYS A 166 0.56 -11.45 21.51
CA CYS A 166 1.35 -12.32 20.65
C CYS A 166 2.78 -11.78 20.48
N ILE A 167 3.78 -12.65 20.52
CA ILE A 167 5.19 -12.37 20.25
C ILE A 167 5.59 -13.25 19.06
N ILE A 168 6.00 -12.64 17.96
CA ILE A 168 6.30 -13.33 16.70
C ILE A 168 7.78 -13.17 16.39
N ASP A 169 8.55 -14.25 16.51
CA ASP A 169 9.98 -14.26 16.17
C ASP A 169 10.15 -14.39 14.65
N MET A 170 10.69 -13.33 14.06
CA MET A 170 10.95 -13.18 12.63
C MET A 170 12.41 -13.47 12.26
N SER A 171 13.27 -13.87 13.20
CA SER A 171 14.73 -14.03 13.04
C SER A 171 15.17 -14.91 11.86
N LYS A 172 14.33 -15.87 11.47
CA LYS A 172 14.58 -16.81 10.36
C LYS A 172 13.69 -16.57 9.14
N VAL A 173 12.87 -15.53 9.15
CA VAL A 173 11.99 -15.19 8.02
C VAL A 173 12.81 -14.67 6.85
N THR A 174 12.63 -15.32 5.70
CA THR A 174 13.30 -14.97 4.43
C THR A 174 12.31 -14.37 3.44
N MET A 175 12.81 -13.79 2.34
CA MET A 175 11.96 -13.26 1.27
C MET A 175 10.97 -14.32 0.71
N ALA A 176 11.33 -15.60 0.70
CA ALA A 176 10.43 -16.67 0.26
C ALA A 176 9.16 -16.78 1.13
N HIS A 177 9.30 -16.59 2.45
CA HIS A 177 8.16 -16.60 3.39
C HIS A 177 7.23 -15.41 3.11
N LEU A 178 7.81 -14.22 2.90
CA LEU A 178 7.07 -13.00 2.58
C LEU A 178 6.33 -13.10 1.24
N LEU A 179 6.90 -13.82 0.26
CA LEU A 179 6.28 -14.04 -1.06
C LEU A 179 5.14 -15.06 -1.04
N GLN A 180 5.11 -16.02 -0.10
CA GLN A 180 3.95 -16.90 0.11
C GLN A 180 2.76 -16.16 0.73
N ALA A 181 3.00 -15.09 1.50
CA ALA A 181 1.98 -14.34 2.23
C ALA A 181 1.16 -13.40 1.32
N SER A 182 0.25 -13.97 0.52
CA SER A 182 -0.54 -13.21 -0.46
C SER A 182 -1.47 -12.17 0.19
N PRO A 183 -1.80 -11.05 -0.49
CA PRO A 183 -2.73 -10.04 0.04
C PRO A 183 -4.13 -10.58 0.34
N LEU A 184 -4.59 -11.62 -0.38
CA LEU A 184 -5.86 -12.29 -0.09
C LEU A 184 -5.75 -13.08 1.21
N PHE A 185 -4.76 -13.98 1.33
CA PHE A 185 -4.48 -14.74 2.54
C PHE A 185 -4.40 -13.83 3.78
N LEU A 186 -3.64 -12.73 3.68
CA LEU A 186 -3.49 -11.76 4.77
C LEU A 186 -4.79 -11.04 5.10
N LYS A 187 -5.58 -10.61 4.10
CA LYS A 187 -6.90 -9.99 4.34
C LYS A 187 -7.88 -11.00 4.98
N THR A 188 -7.84 -12.26 4.57
CA THR A 188 -8.68 -13.33 5.14
C THR A 188 -8.29 -13.62 6.59
N THR A 189 -7.01 -13.84 6.89
CA THR A 189 -6.52 -14.08 8.26
C THR A 189 -6.77 -12.88 9.18
N VAL A 190 -6.53 -11.64 8.73
CA VAL A 190 -6.85 -10.43 9.52
C VAL A 190 -8.37 -10.30 9.74
N THR A 191 -9.19 -10.58 8.73
CA THR A 191 -10.65 -10.56 8.85
C THR A 191 -11.15 -11.59 9.87
N TYR A 192 -10.61 -12.81 9.83
CA TYR A 192 -10.91 -13.86 10.79
C TYR A 192 -10.53 -13.42 12.22
N VAL A 193 -9.27 -13.03 12.42
CA VAL A 193 -8.73 -12.65 13.73
C VAL A 193 -9.40 -11.40 14.34
N GLU A 194 -9.70 -10.36 13.55
CA GLU A 194 -10.40 -9.17 14.06
C GLU A 194 -11.91 -9.39 14.22
N LYS A 195 -12.56 -9.95 13.19
CA LYS A 195 -14.02 -9.82 12.97
C LYS A 195 -14.79 -11.10 13.22
N SER A 196 -14.15 -12.27 13.29
CA SER A 196 -14.82 -13.55 13.54
C SER A 196 -14.45 -14.24 14.86
N LEU A 197 -13.18 -14.23 15.29
CA LEU A 197 -12.80 -14.85 16.57
C LEU A 197 -13.35 -14.08 17.79
N PRO A 198 -13.87 -14.76 18.84
CA PRO A 198 -14.36 -14.12 20.07
C PRO A 198 -13.25 -13.47 20.93
N LEU A 199 -11.99 -13.64 20.56
CA LEU A 199 -10.82 -13.29 21.38
C LEU A 199 -10.40 -11.81 21.22
N ARG A 200 -9.79 -11.25 22.28
CA ARG A 200 -9.37 -9.84 22.32
C ARG A 200 -7.84 -9.71 22.23
N ILE A 201 -7.27 -9.52 21.02
CA ILE A 201 -5.86 -9.12 20.91
C ILE A 201 -5.66 -7.76 21.63
N LYS A 202 -4.65 -7.68 22.51
CA LYS A 202 -4.21 -6.45 23.17
C LYS A 202 -2.92 -5.90 22.54
N ALA A 203 -1.95 -6.75 22.16
CA ALA A 203 -0.75 -6.38 21.40
C ALA A 203 -0.20 -7.52 20.53
N ILE A 204 0.57 -7.18 19.49
CA ILE A 204 1.39 -8.09 18.67
C ILE A 204 2.80 -7.48 18.53
N TYR A 205 3.79 -8.14 19.13
CA TYR A 205 5.21 -7.79 19.01
C TYR A 205 5.85 -8.67 17.95
N PHE A 206 6.24 -8.11 16.80
CA PHE A 206 7.16 -8.80 15.89
C PHE A 206 8.58 -8.52 16.36
N VAL A 207 9.35 -9.55 16.69
CA VAL A 207 10.71 -9.44 17.23
C VAL A 207 11.71 -10.06 16.27
N ASN A 208 12.97 -9.63 16.36
CA ASN A 208 14.04 -9.99 15.40
C ASN A 208 13.67 -9.68 13.93
N VAL A 209 12.88 -8.61 13.68
CA VAL A 209 12.36 -8.31 12.35
C VAL A 209 13.50 -8.07 11.35
N PRO A 210 13.62 -8.86 10.26
CA PRO A 210 14.66 -8.63 9.27
C PRO A 210 14.35 -7.36 8.48
N SER A 211 15.38 -6.61 8.09
CA SER A 211 15.26 -5.33 7.39
C SER A 211 14.33 -5.39 6.17
N MET A 212 14.43 -6.45 5.37
CA MET A 212 13.58 -6.70 4.20
C MET A 212 12.07 -6.81 4.53
N ALA A 213 11.71 -7.27 5.74
CA ALA A 213 10.31 -7.37 6.15
C ALA A 213 9.70 -6.01 6.53
N HIS A 214 10.49 -4.96 6.77
CA HIS A 214 9.97 -3.63 7.11
C HIS A 214 9.19 -3.01 5.93
N SER A 215 9.68 -3.18 4.70
CA SER A 215 8.98 -2.76 3.48
C SER A 215 7.69 -3.57 3.26
N PHE A 216 7.72 -4.85 3.58
CA PHE A 216 6.55 -5.73 3.55
C PHE A 216 5.50 -5.28 4.57
N PHE A 217 5.85 -5.07 5.85
CA PHE A 217 4.91 -4.53 6.85
C PHE A 217 4.33 -3.18 6.45
N LYS A 218 5.12 -2.27 5.87
CA LYS A 218 4.60 -1.00 5.32
C LYS A 218 3.56 -1.20 4.21
N MET A 219 3.76 -2.19 3.32
CA MET A 219 2.77 -2.60 2.31
C MET A 219 1.50 -3.22 2.94
N LEU A 220 1.61 -3.85 4.12
CA LEU A 220 0.46 -4.45 4.82
C LEU A 220 -0.36 -3.47 5.68
N LEU A 221 0.19 -2.29 6.03
CA LEU A 221 -0.52 -1.31 6.86
C LEU A 221 -1.97 -1.01 6.40
N PRO A 222 -2.29 -0.87 5.10
CA PRO A 222 -3.67 -0.66 4.65
C PRO A 222 -4.64 -1.82 4.95
N ILE A 223 -4.14 -3.07 5.07
CA ILE A 223 -4.96 -4.27 5.30
C ILE A 223 -5.42 -4.37 6.76
N PHE A 224 -4.58 -3.97 7.71
CA PHE A 224 -4.93 -3.94 9.13
C PHE A 224 -5.92 -2.82 9.45
N SER A 225 -6.89 -3.04 10.35
CA SER A 225 -7.67 -1.93 10.90
C SER A 225 -6.77 -0.97 11.69
N GLU A 226 -7.17 0.30 11.82
CA GLU A 226 -6.45 1.28 12.63
C GLU A 226 -6.20 0.77 14.06
N LYS A 227 -7.25 0.18 14.66
CA LYS A 227 -7.22 -0.46 15.99
C LYS A 227 -6.18 -1.59 16.09
N LEU A 228 -5.88 -2.29 15.00
CA LEU A 228 -4.83 -3.32 14.97
C LEU A 228 -3.45 -2.73 14.64
N ARG A 229 -3.35 -1.70 13.80
CA ARG A 229 -2.09 -0.94 13.57
C ARG A 229 -1.55 -0.36 14.88
N GLN A 230 -2.42 0.23 15.69
CA GLN A 230 -2.11 0.75 17.04
C GLN A 230 -1.67 -0.34 18.05
N ARG A 231 -1.72 -1.63 17.66
CA ARG A 231 -1.35 -2.79 18.49
C ARG A 231 -0.21 -3.62 17.91
N ILE A 232 0.30 -3.26 16.74
CA ILE A 232 1.45 -3.91 16.11
C ILE A 232 2.71 -3.11 16.47
N ILE A 233 3.68 -3.79 17.08
CA ILE A 233 4.96 -3.23 17.53
C ILE A 233 6.08 -4.04 16.85
N LEU A 234 7.13 -3.36 16.38
CA LEU A 234 8.23 -3.98 15.62
C LEU A 234 9.57 -3.77 16.33
N CYS A 235 10.24 -4.87 16.69
CA CYS A 235 11.54 -4.89 17.36
C CYS A 235 12.59 -5.58 16.47
N ALA A 236 13.68 -4.88 16.14
CA ALA A 236 14.79 -5.37 15.33
C ALA A 236 15.95 -5.89 16.22
N ASN A 237 16.99 -6.44 15.58
CA ASN A 237 18.13 -7.10 16.26
C ASN A 237 19.46 -6.38 15.95
N PRO A 238 20.34 -6.06 16.94
CA PRO A 238 21.54 -5.24 16.70
C PRO A 238 22.80 -5.96 16.20
N GLY A 239 22.88 -7.30 16.26
CA GLY A 239 24.16 -8.03 16.08
C GLY A 239 24.31 -8.72 14.72
N GLY A 240 25.22 -8.25 13.84
CA GLY A 240 25.29 -8.79 12.47
C GLY A 240 26.58 -8.71 11.63
N VAL A 241 27.69 -8.12 12.09
CA VAL A 241 28.97 -8.13 11.31
C VAL A 241 30.19 -8.31 12.21
N LYS A 242 31.05 -9.29 11.90
CA LYS A 242 32.45 -9.36 12.35
C LYS A 242 33.39 -9.04 11.19
N THR A 243 34.53 -8.43 11.47
CA THR A 243 35.44 -7.83 10.48
C THR A 243 36.57 -8.75 10.03
N THR A 244 36.96 -8.65 8.76
CA THR A 244 38.33 -8.90 8.27
C THR A 244 38.59 -8.04 7.02
N HIS A 245 39.84 -7.63 6.80
CA HIS A 245 40.31 -6.96 5.57
C HIS A 245 40.51 -8.03 4.46
N THR A 246 40.65 -7.75 3.15
CA THR A 246 41.09 -6.54 2.40
C THR A 246 40.34 -6.49 1.03
N SER A 247 40.69 -5.87 -0.13
CA SER A 247 41.87 -5.17 -0.70
C SER A 247 41.49 -4.20 -1.85
N GLN A 248 42.52 -3.56 -2.42
CA GLN A 248 42.58 -2.66 -3.61
C GLN A 248 42.31 -3.37 -4.96
N VAL A 249 42.23 -2.77 -6.17
CA VAL A 249 41.91 -1.41 -6.74
C VAL A 249 41.78 -1.54 -8.28
N SER A 250 40.84 -0.82 -8.93
CA SER A 250 40.99 -0.26 -10.31
C SER A 250 39.80 0.68 -10.61
N ALA A 251 39.87 1.97 -10.97
CA ALA A 251 40.92 2.89 -11.46
C ALA A 251 41.08 3.06 -13.00
N ARG A 252 39.99 3.39 -13.74
CA ARG A 252 40.11 3.81 -15.16
C ARG A 252 39.34 5.04 -15.67
N VAL A 253 38.40 5.64 -14.91
CA VAL A 253 37.55 6.76 -15.41
C VAL A 253 37.93 8.16 -14.88
N LEU A 254 38.57 8.27 -13.70
CA LEU A 254 38.78 9.54 -12.97
C LEU A 254 39.86 10.50 -13.55
N ARG A 255 40.19 10.44 -14.86
CA ARG A 255 41.30 11.23 -15.46
C ARG A 255 40.92 12.63 -15.98
N ARG A 256 39.75 13.19 -15.66
CA ARG A 256 39.28 14.49 -16.22
C ARG A 256 38.98 15.63 -15.24
N CYS A 257 39.05 15.43 -13.93
CA CYS A 257 38.79 16.49 -12.93
C CYS A 257 40.09 16.95 -12.25
N LYS A 258 40.56 18.18 -12.55
CA LYS A 258 41.84 18.74 -12.05
C LYS A 258 41.89 19.09 -10.55
N TRP A 259 40.81 18.89 -9.79
CA TRP A 259 40.68 19.36 -8.39
C TRP A 259 41.40 18.52 -7.32
N PHE A 260 41.93 17.34 -7.65
CA PHE A 260 42.36 16.35 -6.65
C PHE A 260 43.86 16.22 -6.36
N ASN A 261 44.72 17.01 -7.02
CA ASN A 261 46.15 17.04 -6.68
C ASN A 261 46.43 18.20 -5.71
N GLY A 262 46.83 17.87 -4.48
CA GLY A 262 47.06 18.87 -3.42
C GLY A 262 48.27 19.76 -3.69
N GLY A 263 48.11 21.06 -3.41
CA GLY A 263 49.19 22.05 -3.39
C GLY A 263 49.29 22.71 -2.02
N SER A 264 50.46 22.63 -1.38
CA SER A 264 50.74 23.35 -0.14
C SER A 264 51.02 24.83 -0.41
N TYR A 265 50.48 25.74 0.39
CA TYR A 265 50.87 27.15 0.35
C TYR A 265 51.11 27.74 1.75
N LYS A 266 52.11 28.62 1.86
CA LYS A 266 52.44 29.34 3.10
C LYS A 266 51.67 30.66 3.12
N GLY A 267 50.95 30.94 4.21
CA GLY A 267 50.17 32.17 4.33
C GLY A 267 50.99 33.39 4.74
N HIS A 268 50.44 34.59 4.49
CA HIS A 268 50.71 35.85 5.20
C HIS A 268 49.54 36.82 4.92
N GLY A 269 49.25 37.75 5.84
CA GLY A 269 48.25 38.81 5.63
C GLY A 269 47.32 39.03 6.84
N ARG A 270 47.61 40.05 7.66
CA ARG A 270 46.66 40.59 8.64
C ARG A 270 45.81 41.66 7.95
N GLN A 271 44.48 41.60 8.12
CA GLN A 271 43.63 42.79 8.09
C GLN A 271 42.69 42.78 9.29
N THR A 272 42.55 43.93 9.94
CA THR A 272 41.80 44.10 11.19
C THR A 272 40.33 44.37 10.92
N ALA A 273 39.44 43.45 11.32
CA ALA A 273 38.01 43.70 11.29
C ALA A 273 37.63 44.71 12.39
N ARG A 274 37.02 45.84 12.01
CA ARG A 274 36.25 46.67 12.95
C ARG A 274 34.96 45.92 13.30
N THR A 275 34.89 45.33 14.48
CA THR A 275 33.64 44.80 15.03
C THR A 275 32.78 45.95 15.56
N ASN A 276 31.50 45.96 15.22
CA ASN A 276 30.53 46.90 15.80
C ASN A 276 30.07 46.35 17.17
N ASP A 277 30.10 47.16 18.24
CA ASP A 277 30.00 46.66 19.61
C ASP A 277 28.66 45.95 19.92
N GLN A 278 27.57 46.37 19.28
CA GLN A 278 26.27 45.67 19.38
C GLN A 278 26.36 44.20 18.93
N PHE A 279 27.12 43.89 17.87
CA PHE A 279 27.32 42.52 17.42
C PHE A 279 28.09 41.72 18.47
N LEU A 280 29.16 42.30 19.03
CA LEU A 280 29.96 41.64 20.07
C LEU A 280 29.12 41.34 21.33
N ILE A 281 28.25 42.27 21.73
CA ILE A 281 27.35 42.13 22.89
C ILE A 281 26.27 41.05 22.64
N GLN A 282 25.64 41.03 21.46
CA GLN A 282 24.67 39.97 21.12
C GLN A 282 25.34 38.59 21.00
N PHE A 283 26.54 38.53 20.41
CA PHE A 283 27.32 37.31 20.28
C PHE A 283 27.78 36.74 21.63
N LEU A 284 28.22 37.62 22.55
CA LEU A 284 28.52 37.27 23.94
C LEU A 284 27.28 36.74 24.67
N ARG A 285 26.11 37.37 24.50
CA ARG A 285 24.82 36.85 25.03
C ARG A 285 24.54 35.43 24.52
N GLY A 286 24.70 35.19 23.21
CA GLY A 286 24.59 33.85 22.61
C GLY A 286 25.64 32.83 23.09
N CYS A 287 26.72 33.30 23.75
CA CYS A 287 27.75 32.46 24.39
C CYS A 287 27.63 32.43 25.93
N LYS A 288 26.51 32.92 26.50
CA LYS A 288 26.30 33.10 27.95
C LYS A 288 27.43 33.88 28.64
N TYR A 289 27.92 34.93 27.96
CA TYR A 289 29.04 35.80 28.35
C TYR A 289 30.39 35.09 28.61
N SER A 290 30.53 33.81 28.27
CA SER A 290 31.82 33.10 28.32
C SER A 290 32.77 33.65 27.25
N MET A 291 33.77 34.42 27.69
CA MET A 291 34.83 34.96 26.83
C MET A 291 35.57 33.85 26.07
N GLU A 292 35.83 32.70 26.69
CA GLU A 292 36.45 31.55 26.01
C GLU A 292 35.55 30.96 24.91
N ARG A 293 34.25 30.77 25.16
CA ARG A 293 33.33 30.26 24.12
C ARG A 293 33.11 31.26 22.99
N ALA A 294 33.05 32.56 23.31
CA ALA A 294 32.99 33.60 22.30
C ALA A 294 34.28 33.62 21.47
N LYS A 295 35.45 33.56 22.12
CA LYS A 295 36.75 33.49 21.45
C LYS A 295 36.89 32.22 20.58
N LEU A 296 36.50 31.04 21.07
CA LEU A 296 36.47 29.79 20.30
C LEU A 296 35.58 29.89 19.05
N LYS A 297 34.38 30.49 19.15
CA LYS A 297 33.49 30.66 17.98
C LYS A 297 34.01 31.73 17.01
N ILE A 298 34.62 32.81 17.52
CA ILE A 298 35.29 33.85 16.70
C ILE A 298 36.50 33.26 15.98
N ASP A 299 37.38 32.54 16.69
CA ASP A 299 38.54 31.87 16.14
C ASP A 299 38.13 30.75 15.16
N LEU A 300 37.02 30.04 15.39
CA LEU A 300 36.45 29.10 14.42
C LEU A 300 35.93 29.81 13.16
N TYR A 301 35.13 30.86 13.31
CA TYR A 301 34.62 31.65 12.19
C TYR A 301 35.77 32.23 11.35
N TYR A 302 36.75 32.88 11.97
CA TYR A 302 37.91 33.41 11.27
C TYR A 302 38.87 32.32 10.77
N THR A 303 38.96 31.15 11.41
CA THR A 303 39.72 30.00 10.88
C THR A 303 39.07 29.44 9.62
N LEU A 304 37.75 29.28 9.61
CA LEU A 304 37.01 28.82 8.42
C LEU A 304 37.10 29.87 7.29
N LYS A 305 36.91 31.16 7.62
CA LYS A 305 37.03 32.29 6.69
C LYS A 305 38.45 32.49 6.14
N THR A 306 39.48 32.13 6.90
CA THR A 306 40.90 32.24 6.48
C THR A 306 41.37 30.99 5.72
N LYS A 307 40.85 29.79 6.03
CA LYS A 307 41.16 28.55 5.30
C LYS A 307 40.34 28.40 4.01
N PHE A 308 39.14 28.95 3.99
CA PHE A 308 38.20 28.86 2.87
C PHE A 308 37.57 30.23 2.54
N PRO A 309 38.36 31.28 2.23
CA PRO A 309 37.81 32.62 1.99
C PRO A 309 36.76 32.65 0.87
N GLN A 310 36.95 31.84 -0.19
CA GLN A 310 35.96 31.65 -1.25
C GLN A 310 34.63 30.99 -0.82
N MET A 311 34.49 30.41 0.39
CA MET A 311 33.19 29.99 0.93
C MET A 311 32.40 31.15 1.57
N PHE A 312 33.07 32.25 1.92
CA PHE A 312 32.49 33.40 2.62
C PHE A 312 32.65 34.66 1.78
N GLY A 313 32.11 34.60 0.56
CA GLY A 313 32.11 35.73 -0.37
C GLY A 313 31.52 37.00 0.27
N VAL A 314 32.14 38.14 -0.01
CA VAL A 314 31.60 39.44 0.40
C VAL A 314 30.38 39.71 -0.49
N TYR A 315 29.18 39.55 0.07
CA TYR A 315 27.95 39.87 -0.65
C TYR A 315 27.84 41.38 -0.84
N ASP A 316 27.76 41.80 -2.10
CA ASP A 316 27.24 43.12 -2.43
C ASP A 316 25.72 43.10 -2.16
N VAL A 317 25.27 43.97 -1.25
CA VAL A 317 23.88 44.00 -0.77
C VAL A 317 22.94 44.61 -1.83
N ASP A 318 23.50 45.21 -2.88
CA ASP A 318 22.80 46.01 -3.87
C ASP A 318 22.19 45.21 -5.06
N ASP A 319 22.05 43.89 -4.95
CA ASP A 319 21.47 43.01 -5.99
C ASP A 319 20.04 43.43 -6.38
N ARG A 320 19.77 43.51 -7.69
CA ARG A 320 18.46 43.79 -8.28
C ARG A 320 17.39 42.75 -7.92
N GLN A 321 17.76 41.48 -7.65
CA GLN A 321 16.79 40.47 -7.19
C GLN A 321 16.23 40.80 -5.81
N LEU A 322 17.10 41.13 -4.84
CA LEU A 322 16.69 41.48 -3.48
C LEU A 322 15.82 42.75 -3.48
N ARG A 323 16.21 43.78 -4.25
CA ARG A 323 15.42 45.02 -4.40
C ARG A 323 14.03 44.81 -5.02
N ARG A 324 13.86 43.80 -5.89
CA ARG A 324 12.55 43.41 -6.44
C ARG A 324 11.64 42.67 -5.46
N MET A 325 12.14 42.31 -4.27
CA MET A 325 11.40 41.53 -3.25
C MET A 325 11.29 42.24 -1.89
N CYS A 326 11.51 43.56 -1.86
CA CYS A 326 11.16 44.40 -0.71
C CYS A 326 9.64 44.51 -0.57
N HIS A 327 9.08 43.93 0.50
CA HIS A 327 7.65 44.06 0.81
C HIS A 327 7.37 45.42 1.48
N LEU A 328 6.45 46.20 0.91
CA LEU A 328 5.88 47.36 1.60
C LEU A 328 5.01 46.84 2.75
N GLY A 329 5.32 47.24 4.00
CA GLY A 329 4.65 46.73 5.20
C GLY A 329 5.42 45.66 5.99
N ILE A 330 6.65 45.30 5.60
CA ILE A 330 7.43 44.24 6.27
C ILE A 330 7.64 44.44 7.80
N ALA A 331 7.54 45.67 8.30
CA ALA A 331 7.56 45.96 9.74
C ALA A 331 6.25 45.56 10.44
N GLU A 332 5.11 45.89 9.86
CA GLU A 332 3.76 45.55 10.37
C GLU A 332 3.51 44.04 10.30
N ASP A 333 3.95 43.38 9.22
CA ASP A 333 4.00 41.92 9.11
C ASP A 333 4.80 41.30 10.27
N LEU A 334 5.97 41.86 10.55
CA LEU A 334 6.92 41.33 11.53
C LEU A 334 6.44 41.53 12.97
N GLU A 335 5.86 42.68 13.30
CA GLU A 335 5.22 42.91 14.61
C GLU A 335 4.01 41.99 14.80
N SER A 336 3.17 41.84 13.76
CA SER A 336 2.04 40.90 13.78
C SER A 336 2.49 39.45 13.97
N PHE A 337 3.62 39.05 13.37
CA PHE A 337 4.17 37.69 13.50
C PHE A 337 4.79 37.47 14.89
N LYS A 338 5.51 38.45 15.44
CA LYS A 338 6.02 38.43 16.83
C LYS A 338 4.87 38.28 17.83
N LEU A 339 3.84 39.11 17.72
CA LEU A 339 2.67 39.09 18.61
C LEU A 339 1.93 37.74 18.54
N TRP A 340 1.79 37.14 17.36
CA TRP A 340 1.19 35.81 17.21
C TRP A 340 2.02 34.71 17.89
N ILE A 341 3.36 34.77 17.81
CA ILE A 341 4.27 33.84 18.50
C ILE A 341 4.12 33.96 20.02
N GLU A 342 4.05 35.19 20.55
CA GLU A 342 3.85 35.44 21.99
C GLU A 342 2.51 34.89 22.51
N GLN A 343 1.50 34.78 21.64
CA GLN A 343 0.21 34.15 21.95
C GLN A 343 0.21 32.61 21.93
N GLN A 344 1.32 31.94 21.57
CA GLN A 344 1.41 30.47 21.49
C GLN A 344 2.19 29.87 22.69
N PRO A 345 1.54 29.35 23.75
CA PRO A 345 2.24 28.94 24.99
C PRO A 345 3.21 27.76 24.81
N HIS A 346 3.00 26.94 23.78
CA HIS A 346 3.87 25.81 23.41
C HIS A 346 5.08 26.23 22.56
N LEU A 347 5.02 27.37 21.87
CA LEU A 347 5.97 27.78 20.85
C LEU A 347 7.09 28.67 21.42
N LYS A 348 8.11 28.04 22.01
CA LYS A 348 9.31 28.73 22.53
C LYS A 348 10.26 29.17 21.41
N ALA A 349 9.74 29.94 20.45
CA ALA A 349 10.45 30.36 19.26
C ALA A 349 11.37 31.58 19.48
N ARG A 350 12.42 31.67 18.69
CA ARG A 350 13.28 32.87 18.57
C ARG A 350 12.54 33.94 17.76
N THR A 351 12.48 35.17 18.29
CA THR A 351 11.69 36.29 17.74
C THR A 351 12.52 37.39 17.09
N ASP A 352 13.78 37.12 16.72
CA ASP A 352 14.63 38.11 16.06
C ASP A 352 14.21 38.39 14.61
N ASP A 353 14.30 39.67 14.26
CA ASP A 353 13.81 40.24 13.01
C ASP A 353 14.37 39.53 11.78
N GLN A 354 15.68 39.22 11.75
CA GLN A 354 16.32 38.51 10.65
C GLN A 354 15.74 37.10 10.48
N PHE A 355 15.69 36.30 11.54
CA PHE A 355 15.15 34.93 11.51
C PHE A 355 13.68 34.88 11.06
N LEU A 356 12.82 35.74 11.61
CA LEU A 356 11.41 35.80 11.24
C LEU A 356 11.20 36.28 9.80
N ILE A 357 12.00 37.24 9.32
CA ILE A 357 12.00 37.68 7.92
C ILE A 357 12.38 36.53 6.96
N GLN A 358 13.28 35.61 7.35
CA GLN A 358 13.61 34.44 6.52
C GLN A 358 12.43 33.44 6.42
N PHE A 359 11.65 33.26 7.50
CA PHE A 359 10.39 32.49 7.45
C PHE A 359 9.35 33.14 6.54
N LEU A 360 9.18 34.47 6.62
CA LEU A 360 8.28 35.22 5.74
C LEU A 360 8.72 35.12 4.27
N ARG A 361 10.00 35.38 3.96
CA ARG A 361 10.57 35.22 2.60
C ARG A 361 10.38 33.81 2.05
N GLY A 362 10.72 32.79 2.84
CA GLY A 362 10.52 31.38 2.51
C GLY A 362 9.05 30.94 2.39
N CYS A 363 8.11 31.83 2.72
CA CYS A 363 6.66 31.68 2.53
C CYS A 363 6.08 32.66 1.50
N LYS A 364 6.93 33.42 0.78
CA LYS A 364 6.54 34.51 -0.13
C LYS A 364 5.65 35.56 0.57
N TYR A 365 6.04 35.94 1.78
CA TYR A 365 5.35 36.84 2.72
C TYR A 365 3.92 36.40 3.13
N SER A 366 3.52 35.16 2.83
CA SER A 366 2.24 34.60 3.31
C SER A 366 2.31 34.30 4.81
N MET A 367 1.69 35.16 5.62
CA MET A 367 1.68 35.09 7.08
C MET A 367 1.23 33.71 7.61
N GLU A 368 0.09 33.20 7.16
CA GLU A 368 -0.43 31.89 7.60
C GLU A 368 0.52 30.73 7.27
N ARG A 369 1.23 30.80 6.13
CA ARG A 369 2.26 29.80 5.80
C ARG A 369 3.50 29.94 6.69
N ALA A 370 3.87 31.16 7.08
CA ALA A 370 4.97 31.40 8.01
C ALA A 370 4.65 30.87 9.42
N LYS A 371 3.43 31.14 9.94
CA LYS A 371 2.89 30.56 11.19
C LYS A 371 2.97 29.02 11.20
N VAL A 372 2.42 28.37 10.18
CA VAL A 372 2.45 26.89 10.08
C VAL A 372 3.88 26.34 9.96
N LYS A 373 4.78 27.01 9.21
CA LYS A 373 6.17 26.55 9.10
C LYS A 373 6.98 26.73 10.39
N ILE A 374 6.82 27.84 11.12
CA ILE A 374 7.60 28.07 12.35
C ILE A 374 7.12 27.15 13.47
N ASP A 375 5.81 26.93 13.59
CA ASP A 375 5.23 25.97 14.53
C ASP A 375 5.72 24.54 14.25
N LEU A 376 5.65 24.10 12.99
CA LEU A 376 6.16 22.79 12.59
C LEU A 376 7.66 22.64 12.85
N TYR A 377 8.47 23.67 12.58
CA TYR A 377 9.91 23.65 12.83
C TYR A 377 10.22 23.47 14.33
N TYR A 378 9.60 24.24 15.23
CA TYR A 378 9.82 24.08 16.67
C TYR A 378 9.17 22.81 17.24
N THR A 379 8.06 22.34 16.68
CA THR A 379 7.45 21.05 17.00
C THR A 379 8.41 19.90 16.67
N LEU A 380 9.04 19.91 15.49
CA LEU A 380 10.06 18.92 15.11
C LEU A 380 11.32 19.03 15.99
N LYS A 381 11.80 20.25 16.26
CA LYS A 381 12.95 20.52 17.13
C LYS A 381 12.73 20.03 18.57
N THR A 382 11.50 20.13 19.07
CA THR A 382 11.09 19.66 20.41
C THR A 382 10.88 18.14 20.46
N LYS A 383 10.38 17.54 19.37
CA LYS A 383 10.09 16.10 19.28
C LYS A 383 11.33 15.24 18.96
N PHE A 384 12.34 15.82 18.31
CA PHE A 384 13.58 15.15 17.91
C PHE A 384 14.83 15.93 18.40
N PRO A 385 14.98 16.20 19.70
CA PRO A 385 16.09 17.00 20.24
C PRO A 385 17.48 16.44 19.89
N GLN A 386 17.58 15.14 19.62
CA GLN A 386 18.79 14.45 19.17
C GLN A 386 19.19 14.75 17.71
N MET A 387 18.26 15.18 16.85
CA MET A 387 18.54 15.60 15.46
C MET A 387 18.82 17.11 15.34
N PHE A 388 18.33 17.90 16.30
CA PHE A 388 18.38 19.37 16.30
C PHE A 388 19.13 19.93 17.53
N GLY A 389 20.05 19.12 18.07
CA GLY A 389 20.72 19.34 19.36
C GLY A 389 21.78 20.43 19.37
N VAL A 390 22.44 20.61 20.53
CA VAL A 390 23.50 21.60 20.70
C VAL A 390 24.81 21.08 20.10
N TYR A 391 25.20 21.65 18.97
CA TYR A 391 26.45 21.32 18.27
C TYR A 391 27.69 21.61 19.14
N ASP A 392 28.44 20.58 19.51
CA ASP A 392 29.82 20.73 19.96
C ASP A 392 30.75 20.82 18.73
N VAL A 393 31.49 21.92 18.62
CA VAL A 393 32.40 22.20 17.51
C VAL A 393 33.79 21.59 17.70
N ASP A 394 34.10 21.09 18.90
CA ASP A 394 35.29 20.31 19.22
C ASP A 394 35.06 18.79 19.11
N ASP A 395 33.82 18.36 18.83
CA ASP A 395 33.48 16.96 18.61
C ASP A 395 34.35 16.30 17.52
N ARG A 396 34.81 15.08 17.84
CA ARG A 396 35.78 14.34 17.03
C ARG A 396 35.12 13.68 15.81
N GLN A 397 33.84 13.31 15.87
CA GLN A 397 33.11 12.70 14.76
C GLN A 397 32.67 13.76 13.74
N LEU A 398 32.11 14.88 14.19
CA LEU A 398 31.80 16.06 13.36
C LEU A 398 33.02 16.52 12.56
N ARG A 399 34.17 16.69 13.24
CA ARG A 399 35.45 17.03 12.61
C ARG A 399 36.00 15.95 11.68
N ARG A 400 35.58 14.69 11.82
CA ARG A 400 35.90 13.57 10.91
C ARG A 400 35.01 13.62 9.66
N MET A 401 33.70 13.85 9.83
CA MET A 401 32.74 13.93 8.72
C MET A 401 32.94 15.12 7.80
N CYS A 402 33.22 16.32 8.34
CA CYS A 402 33.48 17.50 7.50
C CYS A 402 34.72 17.32 6.60
N ARG A 403 35.63 16.38 6.92
CA ARG A 403 36.77 15.99 6.07
C ARG A 403 36.41 14.94 5.00
N LEU A 404 35.29 14.23 5.16
CA LEU A 404 34.78 13.24 4.19
C LEU A 404 33.88 13.88 3.12
N GLY A 405 33.47 15.13 3.30
CA GLY A 405 32.67 15.88 2.31
C GLY A 405 31.16 15.58 2.36
N CYS A 406 30.66 15.10 3.50
CA CYS A 406 29.23 14.92 3.72
C CYS A 406 28.56 16.30 3.88
N PHE A 407 27.65 16.64 2.96
CA PHE A 407 26.88 17.90 2.89
C PHE A 407 27.73 19.19 2.87
N LEU A 408 28.42 19.46 1.76
CA LEU A 408 29.15 20.70 1.55
C LEU A 408 28.34 21.70 0.70
N PRO A 409 28.08 22.94 1.17
CA PRO A 409 27.53 24.00 0.32
C PRO A 409 28.57 24.49 -0.69
N LEU A 410 28.16 24.69 -1.94
CA LEU A 410 29.02 25.26 -2.97
C LEU A 410 29.04 26.79 -2.89
N PRO A 411 30.19 27.45 -3.20
CA PRO A 411 30.39 28.88 -2.99
C PRO A 411 29.65 29.80 -3.98
N GLN A 412 28.98 29.24 -5.00
CA GLN A 412 28.25 30.00 -6.02
C GLN A 412 26.90 29.33 -6.32
N PRO A 413 25.84 30.11 -6.66
CA PRO A 413 24.58 29.56 -7.15
C PRO A 413 24.77 28.91 -8.53
N LEU A 414 23.81 28.06 -8.93
CA LEU A 414 23.86 27.32 -10.20
C LEU A 414 23.89 28.24 -11.44
N ASN A 415 23.31 29.44 -11.34
CA ASN A 415 23.25 30.49 -12.37
C ASN A 415 22.82 31.83 -11.74
N ASP A 416 22.71 32.87 -12.57
CA ASP A 416 22.25 34.23 -12.20
C ASP A 416 20.83 34.28 -11.58
N ASN A 417 20.10 33.16 -11.58
CA ASN A 417 18.77 33.03 -10.97
C ASN A 417 18.76 32.11 -9.71
N GLY A 418 19.91 31.95 -9.06
CA GLY A 418 20.01 32.07 -7.61
C GLY A 418 19.87 30.81 -6.75
N CYS A 419 19.49 29.65 -7.28
CA CYS A 419 19.36 28.43 -6.47
C CYS A 419 20.73 27.98 -5.88
N ARG A 420 20.76 27.67 -4.58
CA ARG A 420 21.99 27.28 -3.85
C ARG A 420 22.23 25.77 -3.90
N LEU A 421 23.47 25.37 -4.09
CA LEU A 421 23.86 23.97 -4.24
C LEU A 421 24.47 23.40 -2.96
N ILE A 422 23.98 22.27 -2.48
CA ILE A 422 24.66 21.43 -1.47
C ILE A 422 25.10 20.13 -2.15
N VAL A 423 26.36 19.76 -2.03
CA VAL A 423 26.90 18.48 -2.50
C VAL A 423 27.05 17.52 -1.32
N GLY A 424 26.25 16.46 -1.30
CA GLY A 424 26.40 15.36 -0.34
C GLY A 424 27.26 14.24 -0.92
N HIS A 425 28.52 14.12 -0.51
CA HIS A 425 29.36 12.97 -0.88
C HIS A 425 29.27 11.89 0.21
N PHE A 426 28.59 10.79 -0.10
CA PHE A 426 28.31 9.70 0.87
C PHE A 426 29.45 8.66 0.84
N ASN A 427 30.67 9.11 1.11
CA ASN A 427 31.90 8.32 1.05
C ASN A 427 32.47 8.08 2.46
N TYR A 428 31.66 7.39 3.27
CA TYR A 428 32.00 6.92 4.62
C TYR A 428 31.90 5.39 4.67
N SER A 429 32.21 4.79 5.82
CA SER A 429 31.92 3.37 6.07
C SER A 429 30.68 3.28 6.98
N PRO A 430 29.66 2.46 6.66
CA PRO A 430 28.50 2.27 7.53
C PRO A 430 28.82 1.51 8.83
N ASN A 431 30.09 1.19 9.06
CA ASN A 431 30.64 0.68 10.33
C ASN A 431 31.36 1.78 11.15
N ASP A 432 31.63 2.95 10.56
CA ASP A 432 32.33 4.08 11.21
C ASP A 432 31.37 5.14 11.79
N PHE A 433 30.12 5.16 11.30
CA PHE A 433 29.10 6.15 11.62
C PHE A 433 27.70 5.54 11.42
N THR A 434 26.75 5.99 12.24
CA THR A 434 25.30 5.82 12.06
C THR A 434 24.73 6.91 11.15
N LEU A 435 23.53 6.68 10.62
CA LEU A 435 22.85 7.68 9.79
C LEU A 435 22.45 8.93 10.58
N GLU A 436 22.15 8.80 11.88
CA GLU A 436 21.77 9.93 12.72
C GLU A 436 22.93 10.91 12.89
N GLU A 437 24.12 10.40 13.21
CA GLU A 437 25.37 11.16 13.23
C GLU A 437 25.66 11.82 11.87
N ILE A 438 25.18 11.24 10.77
CA ILE A 438 25.40 11.74 9.40
C ILE A 438 24.40 12.83 8.99
N ILE A 439 23.13 12.69 9.38
CA ILE A 439 22.08 13.66 9.08
C ILE A 439 22.22 14.91 9.97
N HIS A 440 22.61 14.76 11.23
CA HIS A 440 22.64 15.85 12.21
C HIS A 440 23.53 17.06 11.77
N PRO A 441 24.71 16.87 11.14
CA PRO A 441 25.49 17.99 10.56
C PRO A 441 24.92 18.53 9.24
N GLY A 442 24.24 17.72 8.43
CA GLY A 442 23.53 18.19 7.23
C GLY A 442 22.37 19.13 7.60
N ILE A 443 21.67 18.83 8.69
CA ILE A 443 20.68 19.73 9.32
C ILE A 443 21.38 21.00 9.83
N ALA A 444 22.52 20.89 10.54
CA ALA A 444 23.28 22.03 11.05
C ALA A 444 23.64 23.04 9.95
N ILE A 445 24.17 22.54 8.83
CA ILE A 445 24.57 23.35 7.68
C ILE A 445 23.34 23.98 7.01
N SER A 446 22.22 23.28 6.96
CA SER A 446 20.95 23.80 6.45
C SER A 446 20.34 24.90 7.35
N GLU A 447 20.42 24.75 8.68
CA GLU A 447 20.02 25.81 9.63
C GLU A 447 20.91 27.05 9.49
N LEU A 448 22.23 26.89 9.36
CA LEU A 448 23.16 28.00 9.14
C LEU A 448 22.90 28.72 7.82
N MET A 449 22.70 27.99 6.71
CA MET A 449 22.32 28.58 5.42
C MET A 449 20.98 29.32 5.50
N PHE A 450 19.99 28.82 6.24
CA PHE A 450 18.72 29.52 6.42
C PHE A 450 18.86 30.85 7.18
N ILE A 451 19.80 30.93 8.13
CA ILE A 451 20.04 32.15 8.92
C ILE A 451 20.86 33.19 8.13
N ASP A 452 21.94 32.76 7.48
CA ASP A 452 22.97 33.65 6.90
C ASP A 452 22.86 33.86 5.38
N ASP A 453 22.15 33.01 4.63
CA ASP A 453 22.07 33.07 3.16
C ASP A 453 20.66 33.41 2.64
N PRO A 454 20.38 34.68 2.26
CA PRO A 454 19.05 35.08 1.80
C PRO A 454 18.60 34.41 0.50
N TYR A 455 19.54 33.91 -0.34
CA TYR A 455 19.19 33.23 -1.58
C TYR A 455 18.70 31.80 -1.32
N ALA A 456 19.21 31.13 -0.28
CA ALA A 456 18.72 29.81 0.12
C ALA A 456 17.24 29.85 0.54
N CYS A 457 16.81 30.92 1.21
CA CYS A 457 15.42 31.14 1.61
C CYS A 457 14.49 31.58 0.47
N VAL A 458 15.02 32.29 -0.54
CA VAL A 458 14.23 32.88 -1.65
C VAL A 458 14.18 31.98 -2.88
N SER A 459 15.33 31.49 -3.34
CA SER A 459 15.49 30.66 -4.56
C SER A 459 15.65 29.17 -4.26
N GLY A 460 15.66 28.79 -2.98
CA GLY A 460 15.72 27.40 -2.53
C GLY A 460 17.11 26.77 -2.59
N ILE A 461 17.17 25.54 -2.08
CA ILE A 461 18.37 24.71 -2.01
C ILE A 461 18.19 23.48 -2.91
N MET A 462 19.15 23.24 -3.79
CA MET A 462 19.28 22.06 -4.65
C MET A 462 20.38 21.15 -4.08
N SER A 463 20.02 19.94 -3.65
CA SER A 463 20.98 18.96 -3.13
C SER A 463 21.41 17.98 -4.22
N ILE A 464 22.70 18.01 -4.58
CA ILE A 464 23.33 17.00 -5.43
C ILE A 464 23.92 15.93 -4.50
N ILE A 465 23.34 14.74 -4.50
CA ILE A 465 23.79 13.63 -3.65
C ILE A 465 24.56 12.62 -4.51
N ASP A 466 25.86 12.48 -4.25
CA ASP A 466 26.71 11.48 -4.87
C ASP A 466 26.57 10.13 -4.13
N MET A 467 25.74 9.27 -4.71
CA MET A 467 25.47 7.92 -4.24
C MET A 467 26.49 6.88 -4.77
N SER A 468 27.54 7.27 -5.51
CA SER A 468 28.45 6.33 -6.20
C SER A 468 29.29 5.42 -5.28
N LYS A 469 29.30 5.71 -3.97
CA LYS A 469 29.93 4.90 -2.92
C LYS A 469 28.94 4.20 -1.98
N VAL A 470 27.65 4.49 -2.12
CA VAL A 470 26.60 3.97 -1.23
C VAL A 470 26.33 2.50 -1.57
N THR A 471 26.56 1.65 -0.58
CA THR A 471 26.26 0.21 -0.65
C THR A 471 24.94 -0.12 0.05
N MET A 472 24.43 -1.34 -0.10
CA MET A 472 23.22 -1.77 0.59
C MET A 472 23.30 -1.60 2.12
N ALA A 473 24.49 -1.77 2.72
CA ALA A 473 24.71 -1.53 4.16
C ALA A 473 24.47 -0.08 4.60
N HIS A 474 24.66 0.91 3.72
CA HIS A 474 24.31 2.30 4.00
C HIS A 474 22.79 2.51 3.94
N LEU A 475 22.13 1.95 2.91
CA LEU A 475 20.68 2.04 2.74
C LEU A 475 19.92 1.35 3.88
N LEU A 476 20.50 0.31 4.46
CA LEU A 476 19.96 -0.40 5.63
C LEU A 476 19.94 0.44 6.92
N GLN A 477 20.75 1.50 7.02
CA GLN A 477 20.66 2.44 8.16
C GLN A 477 19.44 3.39 8.06
N ILE A 478 18.80 3.51 6.89
CA ILE A 478 17.74 4.52 6.62
C ILE A 478 16.38 4.12 7.21
N ILE A 479 16.22 2.89 7.73
CA ILE A 479 14.98 2.42 8.38
C ILE A 479 15.33 1.52 9.58
N LEU A 480 15.60 2.12 10.76
CA LEU A 480 15.85 1.37 12.00
C LEU A 480 15.22 2.02 13.25
N CYS A 481 14.14 1.40 13.74
CA CYS A 481 13.67 1.37 15.13
C CYS A 481 13.09 -0.04 15.36
N ALA A 482 13.15 -0.69 16.53
CA ALA A 482 13.95 -0.46 17.73
C ALA A 482 14.52 -1.82 18.22
N ASN A 483 14.72 -2.09 19.53
CA ASN A 483 15.51 -3.24 20.01
C ASN A 483 14.78 -4.15 21.04
N LEU A 484 15.45 -5.24 21.47
CA LEU A 484 14.93 -6.19 22.47
C LEU A 484 14.69 -5.57 23.85
N GLU A 485 15.34 -4.46 24.21
CA GLU A 485 15.13 -3.79 25.50
C GLU A 485 13.76 -3.10 25.55
N GLU A 486 13.19 -2.69 24.42
CA GLU A 486 11.84 -2.12 24.35
C GLU A 486 10.76 -3.17 24.65
N LEU A 487 10.94 -4.43 24.22
CA LEU A 487 10.05 -5.54 24.61
C LEU A 487 9.97 -5.69 26.13
N LYS A 488 11.11 -5.52 26.84
CA LYS A 488 11.19 -5.62 28.30
C LYS A 488 10.52 -4.44 29.04
N GLN A 489 10.35 -3.29 28.38
CA GLN A 489 9.58 -2.17 28.94
C GLN A 489 8.08 -2.47 28.98
N HIS A 490 7.57 -3.27 28.05
CA HIS A 490 6.16 -3.66 27.98
C HIS A 490 5.83 -5.01 28.63
N ILE A 491 6.78 -5.96 28.63
CA ILE A 491 6.62 -7.31 29.18
C ILE A 491 7.78 -7.57 30.17
N PRO A 492 7.53 -7.51 31.50
CA PRO A 492 8.57 -7.76 32.49
C PRO A 492 9.20 -9.14 32.32
N LEU A 493 10.53 -9.20 32.39
CA LEU A 493 11.36 -10.35 31.99
C LEU A 493 10.88 -11.71 32.53
N LYS A 494 10.40 -11.78 33.77
CA LYS A 494 9.88 -13.02 34.38
C LYS A 494 8.71 -13.68 33.63
N TYR A 495 7.93 -12.91 32.85
CA TYR A 495 6.81 -13.42 32.04
C TYR A 495 7.24 -13.83 30.63
N LEU A 496 8.47 -13.52 30.21
CA LEU A 496 9.03 -14.00 28.95
C LEU A 496 9.58 -15.44 29.10
N PRO A 497 9.69 -16.21 28.00
CA PRO A 497 10.40 -17.49 27.96
C PRO A 497 11.88 -17.40 28.35
N GLU A 498 12.44 -18.53 28.77
CA GLU A 498 13.88 -18.68 29.07
C GLU A 498 14.79 -18.28 27.90
N TYR A 499 14.39 -18.60 26.67
CA TYR A 499 15.13 -18.25 25.44
C TYR A 499 15.07 -16.76 25.07
N TYR A 500 14.32 -15.94 25.83
CA TYR A 500 14.40 -14.47 25.82
C TYR A 500 15.01 -13.91 27.13
N GLY A 501 15.61 -14.78 27.97
CA GLY A 501 16.19 -14.42 29.28
C GLY A 501 15.18 -14.37 30.43
N GLY A 502 13.95 -14.86 30.22
CA GLY A 502 12.89 -14.88 31.23
C GLY A 502 12.79 -16.20 32.01
N THR A 503 11.63 -16.44 32.63
CA THR A 503 11.37 -17.60 33.51
C THR A 503 10.05 -18.32 33.22
N ASN A 504 9.34 -17.95 32.14
CA ASN A 504 8.03 -18.54 31.79
C ASN A 504 8.18 -19.84 30.96
N GLY A 505 9.09 -20.73 31.37
CA GLY A 505 9.37 -22.04 30.78
C GLY A 505 10.26 -22.05 29.54
N SER A 506 10.73 -23.26 29.19
CA SER A 506 11.53 -23.54 28.01
C SER A 506 10.67 -23.81 26.76
N MET A 507 11.29 -23.77 25.58
CA MET A 507 10.63 -24.12 24.31
C MET A 507 10.04 -25.54 24.35
N GLU A 508 10.74 -26.50 24.95
CA GLU A 508 10.28 -27.89 25.00
C GLU A 508 9.05 -28.04 25.89
N ASP A 509 8.96 -27.28 26.99
CA ASP A 509 7.79 -27.29 27.87
C ASP A 509 6.56 -26.71 27.16
N HIS A 510 6.73 -25.65 26.37
CA HIS A 510 5.66 -25.06 25.55
C HIS A 510 5.17 -26.04 24.48
N ILE A 511 6.09 -26.72 23.78
CA ILE A 511 5.76 -27.76 22.80
C ILE A 511 5.04 -28.94 23.48
N ARG A 512 5.51 -29.38 24.66
CA ARG A 512 4.94 -30.50 25.41
C ARG A 512 3.54 -30.18 25.92
N ALA A 513 3.33 -28.99 26.49
CA ALA A 513 2.03 -28.51 26.96
C ALA A 513 1.01 -28.35 25.81
N MET A 514 1.42 -27.77 24.69
CA MET A 514 0.55 -27.62 23.52
C MET A 514 0.13 -28.99 22.94
N ASN A 515 1.07 -29.94 22.81
CA ASN A 515 0.73 -31.30 22.38
C ASN A 515 -0.24 -31.98 23.36
N ALA A 516 0.01 -31.91 24.67
CA ALA A 516 -0.89 -32.48 25.68
C ALA A 516 -2.31 -31.88 25.61
N LYS A 517 -2.47 -30.59 25.28
CA LYS A 517 -3.78 -29.97 25.06
C LYS A 517 -4.44 -30.40 23.74
N LEU A 518 -3.69 -30.57 22.66
CA LEU A 518 -4.21 -31.17 21.42
C LEU A 518 -4.70 -32.61 21.66
N ASP A 519 -3.98 -33.38 22.48
CA ASP A 519 -4.37 -34.75 22.86
C ASP A 519 -5.58 -34.80 23.80
N GLU A 520 -5.71 -33.86 24.76
CA GLU A 520 -6.91 -33.75 25.62
C GLU A 520 -8.16 -33.36 24.82
N TYR A 521 -8.04 -32.42 23.88
CA TYR A 521 -9.16 -31.86 23.10
C TYR A 521 -9.40 -32.54 21.74
N ARG A 522 -8.72 -33.65 21.49
CA ARG A 522 -8.81 -34.49 20.29
C ARG A 522 -10.22 -34.72 19.74
N GLU A 523 -11.16 -35.15 20.59
CA GLU A 523 -12.54 -35.42 20.14
C GLU A 523 -13.36 -34.14 19.90
N TYR A 524 -13.02 -33.03 20.57
CA TYR A 524 -13.59 -31.71 20.28
C TYR A 524 -13.20 -31.24 18.87
N PHE A 525 -11.93 -31.42 18.47
CA PHE A 525 -11.46 -31.05 17.13
C PHE A 525 -12.16 -31.85 16.01
N LYS A 526 -12.37 -33.15 16.21
CA LYS A 526 -13.20 -33.97 15.31
C LYS A 526 -14.66 -33.51 15.29
N GLU A 527 -15.19 -33.10 16.44
CA GLU A 527 -16.56 -32.64 16.55
C GLU A 527 -16.82 -31.32 15.82
N ILE A 528 -15.89 -30.35 15.88
CA ILE A 528 -16.15 -29.04 15.28
C ILE A 528 -16.29 -29.08 13.75
N ALA A 529 -15.81 -30.14 13.08
CA ALA A 529 -16.06 -30.42 11.67
C ALA A 529 -17.55 -30.62 11.32
N LYS A 530 -18.43 -30.84 12.31
CA LYS A 530 -19.89 -30.96 12.14
C LYS A 530 -20.58 -29.61 11.91
N TYR A 531 -19.93 -28.48 12.24
CA TYR A 531 -20.50 -27.13 12.25
C TYR A 531 -20.00 -26.28 11.08
N GLY A 532 -20.78 -25.29 10.67
CA GLY A 532 -20.49 -24.46 9.50
C GLY A 532 -21.70 -23.68 9.03
N THR A 533 -21.70 -23.31 7.74
CA THR A 533 -22.83 -22.67 7.08
C THR A 533 -23.24 -23.36 5.78
N ASP A 534 -24.53 -23.29 5.45
CA ASP A 534 -25.05 -23.57 4.11
C ASP A 534 -25.54 -22.25 3.50
N GLU A 535 -24.67 -21.63 2.71
CA GLU A 535 -24.94 -20.33 2.07
C GLU A 535 -26.09 -20.37 1.06
N SER A 536 -26.59 -21.56 0.66
CA SER A 536 -27.80 -21.68 -0.18
C SER A 536 -29.10 -21.42 0.59
N LEU A 537 -29.08 -21.58 1.91
CA LEU A 537 -30.23 -21.38 2.81
C LEU A 537 -30.29 -19.96 3.41
N ARG A 538 -29.31 -19.09 3.10
CA ARG A 538 -29.19 -17.76 3.74
C ARG A 538 -30.29 -16.82 3.26
N LEU A 539 -31.07 -16.29 4.21
CA LEU A 539 -32.13 -15.34 3.94
C LEU A 539 -31.60 -13.90 3.88
N GLY A 540 -31.56 -13.30 2.68
CA GLY A 540 -31.25 -11.88 2.49
C GLY A 540 -30.23 -11.61 1.39
N LYS A 541 -29.36 -10.62 1.62
CA LYS A 541 -28.16 -10.38 0.79
C LYS A 541 -27.10 -11.46 1.04
N SER A 542 -26.12 -11.51 0.15
CA SER A 542 -24.92 -12.33 0.24
C SER A 542 -24.20 -12.17 1.60
N SER A 543 -23.41 -13.17 1.99
CA SER A 543 -22.77 -13.18 3.31
C SER A 543 -21.83 -11.98 3.48
N ALA A 544 -21.57 -11.58 4.73
CA ALA A 544 -20.61 -10.51 5.01
C ALA A 544 -19.20 -10.84 4.47
N ALA A 545 -18.85 -12.12 4.29
CA ALA A 545 -17.63 -12.54 3.61
C ALA A 545 -17.69 -12.31 2.09
N ASP A 546 -18.84 -12.51 1.45
CA ASP A 546 -19.02 -12.25 0.01
C ASP A 546 -18.92 -10.76 -0.31
N ASP A 547 -19.45 -9.90 0.55
CA ASP A 547 -19.28 -8.44 0.48
C ASP A 547 -17.83 -8.01 0.76
N LEU A 548 -17.11 -8.71 1.66
CA LEU A 548 -15.69 -8.41 1.96
C LEU A 548 -14.71 -8.92 0.88
N PHE A 549 -15.05 -9.99 0.15
CA PHE A 549 -14.14 -10.66 -0.79
C PHE A 549 -14.64 -10.65 -2.26
N GLY A 550 -15.84 -10.12 -2.54
CA GLY A 550 -16.37 -9.87 -3.88
C GLY A 550 -16.91 -11.11 -4.61
N CYS A 551 -17.52 -12.07 -3.90
CA CYS A 551 -17.85 -13.39 -4.44
C CYS A 551 -19.16 -13.99 -3.89
N GLY A 552 -20.32 -13.48 -4.30
CA GLY A 552 -21.64 -14.07 -3.99
C GLY A 552 -22.75 -13.53 -4.90
N GLY A 553 -23.80 -14.33 -5.12
CA GLY A 553 -24.98 -13.92 -5.89
C GLY A 553 -25.88 -15.09 -6.31
N SER A 554 -27.18 -14.96 -6.05
CA SER A 554 -28.23 -15.90 -6.45
C SER A 554 -29.44 -15.15 -7.00
N PHE A 555 -30.20 -15.76 -7.90
CA PHE A 555 -31.29 -15.11 -8.65
C PHE A 555 -32.68 -15.44 -8.08
N ARG A 556 -33.60 -14.48 -8.19
CA ARG A 556 -35.04 -14.74 -8.28
C ARG A 556 -35.57 -14.11 -9.57
N LYS A 557 -36.45 -14.83 -10.27
CA LYS A 557 -37.03 -14.42 -11.56
C LYS A 557 -38.31 -13.61 -11.32
N LEU A 558 -38.53 -12.59 -12.14
CA LEU A 558 -39.82 -11.93 -12.35
C LEU A 558 -40.03 -11.80 -13.86
N GLU A 559 -41.28 -11.89 -14.32
CA GLU A 559 -41.65 -11.82 -15.73
C GLU A 559 -42.60 -10.63 -15.94
N PHE A 560 -42.38 -9.85 -16.99
CA PHE A 560 -43.29 -8.82 -17.46
C PHE A 560 -43.23 -8.72 -18.98
N THR A 561 -44.38 -8.76 -19.64
CA THR A 561 -44.50 -8.68 -21.09
C THR A 561 -44.86 -7.27 -21.54
N ASN A 562 -44.12 -6.71 -22.53
CA ASN A 562 -44.67 -6.27 -23.82
C ASN A 562 -43.67 -5.45 -24.67
N ASN A 563 -43.95 -5.41 -25.98
CA ASN A 563 -43.11 -4.84 -27.03
C ASN A 563 -42.72 -3.36 -26.83
N ILE A 564 -41.42 -3.07 -26.99
CA ILE A 564 -40.87 -1.73 -27.25
C ILE A 564 -40.05 -1.83 -28.54
N LYS A 565 -40.18 -0.86 -29.45
CA LYS A 565 -39.35 -0.82 -30.67
C LYS A 565 -37.91 -0.43 -30.31
N MET A 566 -36.96 -1.33 -30.58
CA MET A 566 -35.52 -1.12 -30.38
C MET A 566 -34.98 -0.01 -31.30
N LYS A 567 -33.86 0.62 -30.91
CA LYS A 567 -33.08 1.56 -31.72
C LYS A 567 -31.72 0.94 -32.06
N ASN A 568 -31.31 1.05 -33.32
CA ASN A 568 -29.94 0.76 -33.78
C ASN A 568 -29.39 -0.64 -33.43
N PHE A 569 -30.21 -1.69 -33.53
CA PHE A 569 -29.77 -3.07 -33.33
C PHE A 569 -29.02 -3.62 -34.57
N SER A 570 -27.74 -3.95 -34.42
CA SER A 570 -26.99 -4.71 -35.45
C SER A 570 -27.17 -6.22 -35.23
N THR A 571 -27.79 -6.92 -36.18
CA THR A 571 -27.88 -8.38 -36.14
C THR A 571 -26.49 -9.02 -36.24
N LEU A 572 -26.21 -10.02 -35.41
CA LEU A 572 -25.05 -10.90 -35.60
C LEU A 572 -25.25 -11.75 -36.87
N ASN A 573 -24.15 -12.21 -37.47
CA ASN A 573 -24.23 -13.29 -38.45
C ASN A 573 -24.52 -14.63 -37.73
N GLU A 574 -24.90 -15.67 -38.47
CA GLU A 574 -25.34 -16.95 -37.90
C GLU A 574 -24.26 -17.61 -37.02
N GLU A 575 -22.99 -17.50 -37.41
CA GLU A 575 -21.84 -18.06 -36.68
C GLU A 575 -21.61 -17.36 -35.34
N LEU A 576 -21.58 -16.01 -35.32
CA LEU A 576 -21.44 -15.26 -34.08
C LEU A 576 -22.70 -15.39 -33.21
N GLN A 577 -23.90 -15.50 -33.79
CA GLN A 577 -25.12 -15.75 -33.02
C GLN A 577 -25.07 -17.13 -32.36
N LYS A 578 -24.59 -18.16 -33.05
CA LYS A 578 -24.37 -19.49 -32.47
C LYS A 578 -23.38 -19.42 -31.30
N ILE A 579 -22.23 -18.76 -31.48
CA ILE A 579 -21.23 -18.57 -30.41
C ILE A 579 -21.82 -17.77 -29.24
N ALA A 580 -22.65 -16.75 -29.49
CA ALA A 580 -23.31 -15.99 -28.44
C ALA A 580 -24.27 -16.87 -27.62
N ASN A 581 -25.09 -17.69 -28.30
CA ASN A 581 -26.01 -18.62 -27.64
C ASN A 581 -25.23 -19.66 -26.80
N GLU A 582 -24.21 -20.29 -27.38
CA GLU A 582 -23.46 -21.40 -26.77
C GLU A 582 -22.43 -20.95 -25.71
N GLU A 583 -21.60 -19.92 -25.98
CA GLU A 583 -20.60 -19.44 -25.02
C GLU A 583 -21.18 -18.46 -23.98
N LEU A 584 -22.18 -17.64 -24.32
CA LEU A 584 -22.63 -16.52 -23.47
C LEU A 584 -23.99 -16.75 -22.81
N GLY A 585 -24.75 -17.75 -23.25
CA GLY A 585 -26.14 -17.95 -22.82
C GLY A 585 -27.11 -16.93 -23.41
N GLU A 586 -26.78 -16.37 -24.58
CA GLU A 586 -27.68 -15.47 -25.29
C GLU A 586 -28.95 -16.19 -25.74
N VAL A 587 -30.10 -15.59 -25.45
CA VAL A 587 -31.41 -16.08 -25.91
C VAL A 587 -32.06 -14.93 -26.70
N PRO A 588 -32.03 -14.95 -28.05
CA PRO A 588 -32.42 -13.81 -28.87
C PRO A 588 -33.81 -13.24 -28.59
N SER A 589 -34.78 -14.09 -28.24
CA SER A 589 -36.14 -13.67 -27.86
C SER A 589 -36.23 -12.93 -26.53
N ARG A 590 -35.23 -13.06 -25.64
CA ARG A 590 -35.18 -12.42 -24.32
C ARG A 590 -34.33 -11.14 -24.27
N ILE A 591 -33.61 -10.81 -25.34
CA ILE A 591 -32.76 -9.60 -25.40
C ILE A 591 -33.55 -8.34 -25.01
N HIS A 592 -34.80 -8.22 -25.45
CA HIS A 592 -35.70 -7.12 -25.09
C HIS A 592 -35.98 -7.05 -23.58
N GLU A 593 -36.28 -8.18 -22.94
CA GLU A 593 -36.56 -8.29 -21.50
C GLU A 593 -35.31 -7.90 -20.68
N ASP A 594 -34.15 -8.43 -21.04
CA ASP A 594 -32.89 -8.20 -20.32
C ASP A 594 -32.42 -6.74 -20.49
N LEU A 595 -32.64 -6.12 -21.66
CA LEU A 595 -32.42 -4.68 -21.89
C LEU A 595 -33.41 -3.80 -21.10
N ALA A 596 -34.68 -4.19 -20.99
CA ALA A 596 -35.65 -3.49 -20.15
C ALA A 596 -35.28 -3.58 -18.66
N ALA A 597 -34.80 -4.75 -18.21
CA ALA A 597 -34.39 -4.97 -16.82
C ALA A 597 -33.15 -4.16 -16.41
N ILE A 598 -32.12 -4.04 -17.28
CA ILE A 598 -30.95 -3.21 -16.97
C ILE A 598 -31.29 -1.71 -17.01
N ARG A 599 -32.17 -1.27 -17.92
CA ARG A 599 -32.72 0.11 -17.93
C ARG A 599 -33.48 0.44 -16.66
N LEU A 600 -34.37 -0.44 -16.21
CA LEU A 600 -35.13 -0.25 -14.97
C LEU A 600 -34.21 -0.12 -13.76
N TRP A 601 -33.13 -0.90 -13.70
CA TRP A 601 -32.11 -0.74 -12.65
C TRP A 601 -31.37 0.60 -12.74
N LEU A 602 -30.94 1.01 -13.94
CA LEU A 602 -30.25 2.28 -14.19
C LEU A 602 -31.08 3.50 -13.77
N GLN A 603 -32.39 3.50 -14.03
CA GLN A 603 -33.33 4.54 -13.58
C GLN A 603 -33.36 4.72 -12.05
N HIS A 604 -33.00 3.67 -11.29
CA HIS A 604 -32.92 3.71 -9.83
C HIS A 604 -31.50 4.00 -9.30
N GLN A 605 -30.52 4.34 -10.16
CA GLN A 605 -29.15 4.69 -9.78
C GLN A 605 -28.92 6.22 -9.93
N PRO A 606 -29.30 7.05 -8.95
CA PRO A 606 -29.25 8.51 -9.07
C PRO A 606 -27.83 9.09 -9.24
N HIS A 607 -26.79 8.30 -8.95
CA HIS A 607 -25.40 8.66 -9.20
C HIS A 607 -24.94 8.43 -10.63
N LEU A 608 -25.61 7.59 -11.44
CA LEU A 608 -25.15 7.24 -12.79
C LEU A 608 -25.75 8.15 -13.86
N LYS A 609 -24.88 8.75 -14.67
CA LYS A 609 -25.22 9.35 -15.96
C LYS A 609 -24.69 8.42 -17.05
N TYR A 610 -25.58 7.87 -17.86
CA TYR A 610 -25.27 6.74 -18.73
C TYR A 610 -25.80 6.93 -20.15
N ARG A 611 -25.10 6.35 -21.14
CA ARG A 611 -25.60 6.18 -22.51
C ARG A 611 -26.71 5.11 -22.52
N ASP A 612 -27.89 5.48 -23.03
CA ASP A 612 -29.03 4.58 -23.23
C ASP A 612 -29.13 4.11 -24.69
N ASP A 613 -28.15 3.31 -25.10
CA ASP A 613 -28.06 2.71 -26.44
C ASP A 613 -28.20 1.18 -26.33
N ASP A 614 -29.03 0.57 -27.19
CA ASP A 614 -29.33 -0.86 -27.13
C ASP A 614 -28.07 -1.71 -27.34
N GLN A 615 -27.23 -1.36 -28.32
CA GLN A 615 -26.01 -2.09 -28.64
C GLN A 615 -25.00 -2.00 -27.48
N PHE A 616 -24.76 -0.81 -26.93
CA PHE A 616 -23.87 -0.58 -25.80
C PHE A 616 -24.30 -1.38 -24.56
N LEU A 617 -25.58 -1.31 -24.15
CA LEU A 617 -26.10 -2.04 -23.00
C LEU A 617 -26.06 -3.56 -23.23
N LEU A 618 -26.35 -4.02 -24.45
CA LEU A 618 -26.30 -5.42 -24.84
C LEU A 618 -24.89 -6.04 -24.67
N GLN A 619 -23.82 -5.28 -24.93
CA GLN A 619 -22.48 -5.80 -24.69
C GLN A 619 -22.18 -6.01 -23.21
N PHE A 620 -22.74 -5.20 -22.29
CA PHE A 620 -22.58 -5.44 -20.85
C PHE A 620 -23.29 -6.72 -20.39
N LEU A 621 -24.40 -7.11 -21.04
CA LEU A 621 -25.05 -8.40 -20.84
C LEU A 621 -24.18 -9.54 -21.40
N ARG A 622 -23.76 -9.46 -22.67
CA ARG A 622 -22.90 -10.45 -23.36
C ARG A 622 -21.58 -10.72 -22.63
N GLY A 623 -20.84 -9.66 -22.29
CA GLY A 623 -19.60 -9.72 -21.53
C GLY A 623 -19.74 -10.29 -20.11
N SER A 624 -20.96 -10.25 -19.57
CA SER A 624 -21.33 -10.84 -18.28
C SER A 624 -21.91 -12.24 -18.38
N LYS A 625 -22.00 -12.83 -19.59
CA LYS A 625 -22.76 -14.05 -19.88
C LYS A 625 -24.21 -13.99 -19.37
N TYR A 626 -24.92 -12.91 -19.71
CA TYR A 626 -26.29 -12.61 -19.28
C TYR A 626 -26.53 -12.59 -17.75
N SER A 627 -25.46 -12.60 -16.95
CA SER A 627 -25.52 -12.47 -15.50
C SER A 627 -25.78 -11.00 -15.13
N MET A 628 -27.06 -10.65 -14.94
CA MET A 628 -27.55 -9.31 -14.66
C MET A 628 -26.73 -8.57 -13.57
N GLU A 629 -26.49 -9.19 -12.40
CA GLU A 629 -25.71 -8.55 -11.33
C GLU A 629 -24.25 -8.24 -11.72
N LYS A 630 -23.64 -9.07 -12.58
CA LYS A 630 -22.30 -8.79 -13.13
C LYS A 630 -22.35 -7.66 -14.15
N ALA A 631 -23.40 -7.58 -14.97
CA ALA A 631 -23.59 -6.48 -15.91
C ALA A 631 -23.75 -5.13 -15.18
N LYS A 632 -24.61 -5.09 -14.15
CA LYS A 632 -24.77 -3.93 -13.24
C LYS A 632 -23.44 -3.50 -12.62
N THR A 633 -22.73 -4.46 -12.00
CA THR A 633 -21.43 -4.21 -11.34
C THR A 633 -20.37 -3.70 -12.32
N LYS A 634 -20.32 -4.27 -13.54
CA LYS A 634 -19.41 -3.82 -14.61
C LYS A 634 -19.73 -2.39 -15.05
N LEU A 635 -21.01 -2.08 -15.26
CA LEU A 635 -21.47 -0.80 -15.80
C LEU A 635 -21.32 0.35 -14.80
N ASP A 636 -21.62 0.11 -13.52
CA ASP A 636 -21.36 1.07 -12.43
C ASP A 636 -19.85 1.35 -12.29
N LEU A 637 -19.02 0.29 -12.21
CA LEU A 637 -17.56 0.43 -12.09
C LEU A 637 -16.94 1.11 -13.33
N TYR A 638 -17.51 0.91 -14.53
CA TYR A 638 -17.08 1.54 -15.77
C TYR A 638 -17.19 3.07 -15.68
N TYR A 639 -18.37 3.60 -15.38
CA TYR A 639 -18.57 5.04 -15.24
C TYR A 639 -17.84 5.61 -14.01
N SER A 640 -17.75 4.84 -12.91
CA SER A 640 -16.98 5.21 -11.71
C SER A 640 -15.49 5.44 -12.01
N LEU A 641 -14.86 4.53 -12.76
CA LEU A 641 -13.45 4.66 -13.13
C LEU A 641 -13.24 5.78 -14.17
N LYS A 642 -14.17 5.95 -15.12
CA LYS A 642 -14.11 7.05 -16.10
C LYS A 642 -14.22 8.45 -15.46
N SER A 643 -15.10 8.62 -14.47
CA SER A 643 -15.24 9.89 -13.74
C SER A 643 -14.10 10.16 -12.75
N LYS A 644 -13.50 9.12 -12.14
CA LYS A 644 -12.36 9.30 -11.24
C LYS A 644 -11.05 9.60 -11.98
N TYR A 645 -10.88 9.07 -13.19
CA TYR A 645 -9.64 9.19 -13.97
C TYR A 645 -9.90 9.71 -15.40
N PRO A 646 -10.53 10.89 -15.56
CA PRO A 646 -10.96 11.38 -16.86
C PRO A 646 -9.79 11.67 -17.81
N GLU A 647 -8.60 11.98 -17.28
CA GLU A 647 -7.39 12.24 -18.05
C GLU A 647 -6.96 11.04 -18.92
N MET A 648 -7.17 9.82 -18.41
CA MET A 648 -6.77 8.57 -19.07
C MET A 648 -7.98 7.80 -19.62
N LEU A 649 -9.12 7.84 -18.94
CA LEU A 649 -10.26 6.96 -19.20
C LEU A 649 -11.48 7.67 -19.81
N ASN A 650 -11.53 9.01 -19.85
CA ASN A 650 -12.65 9.72 -20.48
C ASN A 650 -12.18 10.59 -21.66
N LEU A 651 -12.06 9.96 -22.84
CA LEU A 651 -11.89 10.70 -24.09
C LEU A 651 -13.23 11.36 -24.50
N SER A 652 -13.18 12.68 -24.68
CA SER A 652 -14.30 13.53 -25.11
C SER A 652 -14.03 14.29 -26.42
N ASN A 653 -12.76 14.53 -26.76
CA ASN A 653 -12.36 15.22 -27.99
C ASN A 653 -11.27 14.41 -28.71
N VAL A 654 -11.60 13.92 -29.91
CA VAL A 654 -10.63 13.22 -30.78
C VAL A 654 -9.63 14.16 -31.45
N ASP A 655 -9.88 15.47 -31.51
CA ASP A 655 -8.98 16.45 -32.16
C ASP A 655 -7.98 17.10 -31.19
N ASP A 656 -7.92 16.63 -29.95
CA ASP A 656 -6.86 17.00 -29.01
C ASP A 656 -5.48 16.73 -29.67
N GLU A 657 -4.62 17.76 -29.72
CA GLU A 657 -3.39 17.68 -30.50
C GLU A 657 -2.45 16.59 -29.96
N ARG A 658 -2.40 16.44 -28.63
CA ARG A 658 -1.56 15.46 -27.94
C ARG A 658 -2.06 14.04 -28.23
N PHE A 659 -3.38 13.82 -28.18
CA PHE A 659 -4.04 12.58 -28.62
C PHE A 659 -3.72 12.26 -30.09
N ARG A 660 -3.91 13.19 -31.02
CA ARG A 660 -3.60 12.97 -32.46
C ARG A 660 -2.11 12.76 -32.73
N GLN A 661 -1.22 13.39 -31.97
CA GLN A 661 0.22 13.10 -32.04
C GLN A 661 0.52 11.65 -31.62
N VAL A 662 -0.10 11.14 -30.54
CA VAL A 662 0.06 9.74 -30.10
C VAL A 662 -0.56 8.75 -31.09
N CYS A 663 -1.76 9.02 -31.60
CA CYS A 663 -2.44 8.15 -32.58
C CYS A 663 -1.66 7.98 -33.90
N LYS A 664 -0.75 8.91 -34.23
CA LYS A 664 0.17 8.80 -35.38
C LYS A 664 1.39 7.91 -35.11
N LEU A 665 1.73 7.60 -33.85
CA LEU A 665 2.82 6.68 -33.50
C LEU A 665 2.44 5.20 -33.70
N GLY A 666 1.13 4.88 -33.74
CA GLY A 666 0.66 3.51 -33.85
C GLY A 666 1.09 2.63 -32.67
N THR A 667 0.98 3.17 -31.45
CA THR A 667 1.30 2.46 -30.19
C THR A 667 0.24 1.43 -29.81
N PHE A 668 -1.03 1.63 -30.17
CA PHE A 668 -2.11 0.65 -30.00
C PHE A 668 -3.06 0.67 -31.20
N LEU A 669 -3.38 -0.50 -31.75
CA LEU A 669 -4.20 -0.70 -32.95
C LEU A 669 -5.07 -1.96 -32.81
N ALA A 670 -6.28 -1.95 -33.36
CA ALA A 670 -7.08 -3.17 -33.55
C ALA A 670 -6.90 -3.66 -34.99
N LEU A 671 -6.62 -4.96 -35.18
CA LEU A 671 -6.39 -5.50 -36.51
C LEU A 671 -7.71 -5.81 -37.23
N PRO A 672 -7.82 -5.52 -38.55
CA PRO A 672 -9.07 -5.60 -39.30
C PRO A 672 -9.66 -7.01 -39.41
N ASN A 673 -8.82 -8.05 -39.38
CA ASN A 673 -9.25 -9.45 -39.37
C ASN A 673 -9.25 -10.01 -37.93
N PRO A 674 -10.30 -10.75 -37.51
CA PRO A 674 -10.29 -11.52 -36.28
C PRO A 674 -9.38 -12.75 -36.40
N VAL A 675 -9.06 -13.38 -35.28
CA VAL A 675 -8.32 -14.66 -35.25
C VAL A 675 -9.09 -15.70 -36.06
N ASN A 676 -8.43 -16.26 -37.08
CA ASN A 676 -8.89 -17.39 -37.88
C ASN A 676 -10.31 -17.21 -38.50
N GLY A 677 -10.63 -15.98 -38.89
CA GLY A 677 -11.88 -15.63 -39.62
C GLY A 677 -13.11 -15.46 -38.72
N VAL A 678 -13.32 -16.38 -37.77
CA VAL A 678 -14.45 -16.35 -36.83
C VAL A 678 -13.94 -16.56 -35.40
N GLY A 679 -13.37 -15.50 -34.82
CA GLY A 679 -12.71 -15.58 -33.53
C GLY A 679 -12.51 -14.22 -32.84
N PRO A 680 -11.69 -14.16 -31.78
CA PRO A 680 -11.40 -12.92 -31.06
C PRO A 680 -10.83 -11.82 -31.95
N ARG A 681 -11.07 -10.56 -31.59
CA ARG A 681 -10.36 -9.41 -32.19
C ARG A 681 -8.93 -9.37 -31.68
N ILE A 682 -7.96 -9.10 -32.56
CA ILE A 682 -6.58 -8.84 -32.15
C ILE A 682 -6.39 -7.34 -31.87
N VAL A 683 -5.83 -7.02 -30.70
CA VAL A 683 -5.32 -5.68 -30.35
C VAL A 683 -3.80 -5.75 -30.25
N LEU A 684 -3.11 -5.02 -31.12
CA LEU A 684 -1.66 -4.91 -31.13
C LEU A 684 -1.22 -3.68 -30.31
N GLY A 685 -0.25 -3.86 -29.41
CA GLY A 685 0.44 -2.80 -28.69
C GLY A 685 1.94 -2.75 -29.00
N ARG A 686 2.55 -1.55 -29.00
CA ARG A 686 3.99 -1.32 -29.23
C ARG A 686 4.54 -0.20 -28.35
N TYR A 687 5.73 -0.39 -27.78
CA TYR A 687 6.44 0.61 -26.97
C TYR A 687 7.44 1.44 -27.81
N CYS A 688 6.95 2.01 -28.92
CA CYS A 688 7.73 2.78 -29.91
C CYS A 688 7.75 4.30 -29.64
N TYR A 689 7.61 4.76 -28.38
CA TYR A 689 7.39 6.18 -28.07
C TYR A 689 8.52 6.86 -27.26
N PRO A 690 8.82 8.14 -27.52
CA PRO A 690 9.81 8.89 -26.73
C PRO A 690 9.27 9.23 -25.34
N THR A 691 9.69 8.46 -24.33
CA THR A 691 9.34 8.59 -22.90
C THR A 691 9.74 9.93 -22.24
N ASN A 692 10.53 10.77 -22.91
CA ASN A 692 10.81 12.14 -22.49
C ASN A 692 9.82 13.18 -23.04
N LYS A 693 8.93 12.79 -23.97
CA LYS A 693 7.90 13.64 -24.57
C LYS A 693 6.48 13.21 -24.16
N TYR A 694 6.24 11.91 -24.05
CA TYR A 694 4.94 11.33 -23.66
C TYR A 694 5.05 10.54 -22.36
N SER A 695 3.99 10.62 -21.54
CA SER A 695 3.79 9.77 -20.38
C SER A 695 2.97 8.53 -20.76
N VAL A 696 2.96 7.53 -19.89
CA VAL A 696 2.22 6.29 -20.11
C VAL A 696 0.71 6.53 -20.16
N GLU A 697 0.19 7.53 -19.44
CA GLU A 697 -1.20 7.99 -19.51
C GLU A 697 -1.55 8.52 -20.91
N ASP A 698 -0.66 9.28 -21.56
CA ASP A 698 -0.86 9.78 -22.93
C ASP A 698 -1.03 8.64 -23.93
N ILE A 699 -0.30 7.54 -23.73
CA ILE A 699 -0.30 6.36 -24.60
C ILE A 699 -1.52 5.47 -24.33
N PHE A 700 -1.92 5.33 -23.07
CA PHE A 700 -3.09 4.52 -22.74
C PHE A 700 -4.43 5.24 -22.89
N ARG A 701 -4.47 6.58 -23.01
CA ARG A 701 -5.70 7.32 -23.36
C ARG A 701 -6.32 6.87 -24.70
N PRO A 702 -5.61 6.84 -25.84
CA PRO A 702 -6.13 6.25 -27.07
C PRO A 702 -6.28 4.73 -26.97
N ALA A 703 -5.43 4.03 -26.22
CA ALA A 703 -5.61 2.58 -26.02
C ALA A 703 -6.95 2.25 -25.35
N CYS A 704 -7.34 2.98 -24.30
CA CYS A 704 -8.63 2.81 -23.61
C CYS A 704 -9.80 3.24 -24.50
N ALA A 705 -9.68 4.36 -25.22
CA ALA A 705 -10.70 4.81 -26.18
C ALA A 705 -10.92 3.82 -27.34
N LEU A 706 -9.86 3.13 -27.79
CA LEU A 706 -9.95 2.10 -28.83
C LEU A 706 -10.83 0.93 -28.40
N HIS A 707 -10.82 0.58 -27.10
CA HIS A 707 -11.73 -0.43 -26.55
C HIS A 707 -13.18 0.07 -26.51
N GLU A 708 -13.45 1.38 -26.40
CA GLU A 708 -14.81 1.91 -26.54
C GLU A 708 -15.32 1.82 -28.00
N ILE A 709 -14.46 1.99 -29.00
CA ILE A 709 -14.82 1.73 -30.41
C ILE A 709 -15.15 0.24 -30.62
N LEU A 710 -14.30 -0.67 -30.12
CA LEU A 710 -14.54 -2.12 -30.20
C LEU A 710 -15.86 -2.50 -29.50
N LEU A 711 -16.12 -1.93 -28.33
CA LEU A 711 -17.36 -2.12 -27.58
C LEU A 711 -18.60 -1.69 -28.37
N ALA A 712 -18.56 -0.51 -28.99
CA ALA A 712 -19.71 0.02 -29.72
C ALA A 712 -19.93 -0.67 -31.08
N GLN A 713 -18.87 -1.08 -31.77
CA GLN A 713 -18.91 -1.34 -33.22
C GLN A 713 -18.33 -2.69 -33.68
N ASP A 714 -17.72 -3.51 -32.81
CA ASP A 714 -17.07 -4.75 -33.21
C ASP A 714 -17.74 -6.01 -32.61
N PRO A 715 -18.56 -6.74 -33.39
CA PRO A 715 -19.26 -7.91 -32.89
C PRO A 715 -18.30 -9.07 -32.55
N TYR A 716 -17.13 -9.14 -33.18
CA TYR A 716 -16.12 -10.17 -32.86
C TYR A 716 -15.45 -9.88 -31.51
N ALA A 717 -15.12 -8.61 -31.24
CA ALA A 717 -14.57 -8.21 -29.94
C ALA A 717 -15.56 -8.43 -28.78
N CYS A 718 -16.85 -8.21 -29.02
CA CYS A 718 -17.90 -8.35 -28.03
C CYS A 718 -18.33 -9.81 -27.80
N VAL A 719 -18.55 -10.59 -28.88
CA VAL A 719 -18.96 -11.99 -28.78
C VAL A 719 -17.76 -12.90 -28.49
N CYS A 720 -16.76 -12.91 -29.36
CA CYS A 720 -15.61 -13.82 -29.25
C CYS A 720 -14.56 -13.33 -28.24
N GLY A 721 -14.42 -12.03 -28.04
CA GLY A 721 -13.46 -11.45 -27.09
C GLY A 721 -12.22 -10.85 -27.77
N ILE A 722 -11.16 -10.61 -26.99
CA ILE A 722 -9.92 -9.97 -27.44
C ILE A 722 -8.70 -10.86 -27.18
N VAL A 723 -7.83 -10.95 -28.18
CA VAL A 723 -6.43 -11.39 -28.03
C VAL A 723 -5.55 -10.15 -28.10
N TYR A 724 -4.60 -10.01 -27.17
CA TYR A 724 -3.59 -8.95 -27.23
C TYR A 724 -2.28 -9.53 -27.77
N ILE A 725 -1.62 -8.79 -28.66
CA ILE A 725 -0.21 -8.96 -28.99
C ILE A 725 0.47 -7.68 -28.53
N VAL A 726 1.55 -7.76 -27.77
CA VAL A 726 2.23 -6.57 -27.25
C VAL A 726 3.73 -6.71 -27.44
N ASP A 727 4.28 -5.90 -28.34
CA ASP A 727 5.68 -5.94 -28.77
C ASP A 727 6.56 -5.05 -27.88
N PHE A 728 7.59 -5.68 -27.30
CA PHE A 728 8.61 -5.06 -26.45
C PHE A 728 9.96 -4.81 -27.16
N LYS A 729 10.06 -5.05 -28.48
CA LYS A 729 11.27 -4.86 -29.29
C LYS A 729 11.92 -3.47 -29.19
N GLU A 730 11.10 -2.43 -29.08
CA GLU A 730 11.54 -1.03 -28.91
C GLU A 730 11.50 -0.55 -27.45
N ALA A 731 11.07 -1.40 -26.51
CA ALA A 731 10.91 -1.02 -25.12
C ALA A 731 12.26 -0.80 -24.43
N THR A 732 12.27 0.14 -23.47
CA THR A 732 13.48 0.59 -22.76
C THR A 732 13.23 0.68 -21.27
N ALA A 733 14.30 0.77 -20.46
CA ALA A 733 14.18 0.95 -19.00
C ALA A 733 13.23 2.10 -18.61
N SER A 734 13.24 3.21 -19.36
CA SER A 734 12.37 4.37 -19.14
C SER A 734 10.88 4.05 -19.32
N HIS A 735 10.52 3.16 -20.24
CA HIS A 735 9.14 2.70 -20.43
C HIS A 735 8.63 1.94 -19.19
N PHE A 736 9.44 1.01 -18.68
CA PHE A 736 9.11 0.25 -17.47
C PHE A 736 9.04 1.12 -16.21
N LEU A 737 9.82 2.21 -16.14
CA LEU A 737 9.79 3.16 -15.02
C LEU A 737 8.52 4.03 -14.99
N GLN A 738 7.87 4.28 -16.13
CA GLN A 738 6.55 4.93 -16.15
C GLN A 738 5.41 3.96 -15.76
N MET A 739 5.57 2.66 -16.01
CA MET A 739 4.60 1.60 -15.66
C MET A 739 4.57 1.31 -14.15
N THR A 740 4.14 2.27 -13.35
CA THR A 740 4.06 2.13 -11.88
C THR A 740 3.01 1.09 -11.46
N PRO A 741 3.19 0.42 -10.29
CA PRO A 741 2.19 -0.52 -9.75
C PRO A 741 0.76 0.04 -9.70
N ASN A 742 0.59 1.31 -9.33
CA ASN A 742 -0.72 1.96 -9.29
C ASN A 742 -1.31 2.16 -10.70
N PHE A 743 -0.49 2.59 -11.67
CA PHE A 743 -0.89 2.69 -13.06
C PHE A 743 -1.33 1.32 -13.62
N CYS A 744 -0.52 0.30 -13.43
CA CYS A 744 -0.82 -1.06 -13.87
C CYS A 744 -2.11 -1.59 -13.24
N LYS A 745 -2.32 -1.38 -11.94
CA LYS A 745 -3.54 -1.82 -11.23
C LYS A 745 -4.79 -1.06 -11.68
N LYS A 746 -4.68 0.24 -11.99
CA LYS A 746 -5.71 1.09 -12.61
C LYS A 746 -6.11 0.53 -13.99
N LEU A 747 -5.13 0.31 -14.88
CA LEU A 747 -5.32 -0.23 -16.22
C LEU A 747 -5.97 -1.62 -16.20
N VAL A 748 -5.42 -2.57 -15.43
CA VAL A 748 -5.95 -3.94 -15.33
C VAL A 748 -7.37 -3.95 -14.77
N SER A 749 -7.66 -3.13 -13.76
CA SER A 749 -9.02 -3.03 -13.22
C SER A 749 -10.00 -2.45 -14.25
N PHE A 750 -9.57 -1.51 -15.09
CA PHE A 750 -10.42 -0.98 -16.16
C PHE A 750 -10.72 -2.03 -17.25
N LEU A 751 -9.68 -2.72 -17.76
CA LEU A 751 -9.79 -3.68 -18.86
C LEU A 751 -10.40 -5.03 -18.45
N GLU A 752 -10.14 -5.52 -17.23
CA GLU A 752 -10.68 -6.80 -16.76
C GLU A 752 -12.00 -6.63 -15.99
N LYS A 753 -12.06 -5.66 -15.06
CA LYS A 753 -13.17 -5.58 -14.09
C LYS A 753 -14.33 -4.75 -14.61
N SER A 754 -14.12 -3.54 -15.15
CA SER A 754 -15.25 -2.75 -15.71
C SER A 754 -15.61 -3.09 -17.15
N MET A 755 -14.65 -3.12 -18.08
CA MET A 755 -14.93 -3.40 -19.50
C MET A 755 -15.61 -4.78 -19.68
N PRO A 756 -16.65 -4.90 -20.53
CA PRO A 756 -17.31 -6.19 -20.77
C PRO A 756 -16.61 -7.02 -21.87
N LEU A 757 -15.53 -6.52 -22.46
CA LEU A 757 -14.77 -7.22 -23.51
C LEU A 757 -13.95 -8.37 -22.91
N ARG A 758 -14.11 -9.58 -23.46
CA ARG A 758 -13.58 -10.81 -22.88
C ARG A 758 -12.13 -11.05 -23.31
N ILE A 759 -11.13 -10.75 -22.47
CA ILE A 759 -9.73 -11.15 -22.74
C ILE A 759 -9.68 -12.69 -22.91
N LYS A 760 -9.15 -13.18 -24.03
CA LYS A 760 -8.94 -14.62 -24.32
C LYS A 760 -7.46 -14.99 -24.12
N SER A 761 -6.53 -14.28 -24.75
CA SER A 761 -5.06 -14.45 -24.60
C SER A 761 -4.32 -13.11 -24.62
N VAL A 762 -3.09 -13.08 -24.10
CA VAL A 762 -2.16 -11.94 -24.11
C VAL A 762 -0.74 -12.46 -24.40
N TYR A 763 -0.21 -12.16 -25.59
CA TYR A 763 1.15 -12.52 -26.00
C TYR A 763 2.06 -11.30 -25.86
N TYR A 764 3.01 -11.37 -24.92
CA TYR A 764 4.09 -10.40 -24.78
C TYR A 764 5.31 -10.91 -25.55
N ILE A 765 5.69 -10.23 -26.63
CA ILE A 765 6.68 -10.71 -27.60
C ILE A 765 7.93 -9.82 -27.66
N ASN A 766 9.05 -10.38 -28.14
CA ASN A 766 10.37 -9.72 -28.19
C ASN A 766 10.81 -9.21 -26.80
N THR A 767 10.52 -9.97 -25.74
CA THR A 767 10.73 -9.51 -24.36
C THR A 767 12.18 -9.70 -23.90
N SER A 768 12.86 -8.60 -23.58
CA SER A 768 14.21 -8.63 -23.03
C SER A 768 14.26 -9.23 -21.61
N GLY A 769 15.45 -9.65 -21.16
CA GLY A 769 15.65 -10.14 -19.79
C GLY A 769 15.27 -9.13 -18.69
N ALA A 770 15.23 -7.83 -19.00
CA ALA A 770 14.70 -6.79 -18.11
C ALA A 770 13.16 -6.81 -18.05
N ALA A 771 12.49 -6.99 -19.20
CA ALA A 771 11.04 -7.13 -19.28
C ALA A 771 10.53 -8.33 -18.47
N GLN A 772 11.27 -9.46 -18.48
CA GLN A 772 10.93 -10.62 -17.65
C GLN A 772 10.94 -10.32 -16.14
N GLN A 773 11.80 -9.43 -15.65
CA GLN A 773 11.76 -9.00 -14.24
C GLN A 773 10.60 -8.03 -13.97
N PHE A 774 10.29 -7.16 -14.93
CA PHE A 774 9.09 -6.31 -14.85
C PHE A 774 7.79 -7.14 -14.80
N PHE A 775 7.67 -8.21 -15.59
CA PHE A 775 6.49 -9.07 -15.55
C PHE A 775 6.29 -9.77 -14.19
N LYS A 776 7.36 -10.11 -13.46
CA LYS A 776 7.26 -10.61 -12.07
C LYS A 776 6.67 -9.57 -11.10
N ILE A 777 6.89 -8.28 -11.36
CA ILE A 777 6.30 -7.17 -10.60
C ILE A 777 4.85 -6.93 -11.05
N LEU A 778 4.54 -7.15 -12.33
CA LEU A 778 3.21 -6.91 -12.91
C LEU A 778 2.18 -8.00 -12.57
N PHE A 779 2.56 -9.27 -12.63
CA PHE A 779 1.66 -10.42 -12.46
C PHE A 779 0.86 -10.44 -11.14
N PRO A 780 1.38 -10.00 -9.97
CA PRO A 780 0.60 -9.88 -8.74
C PRO A 780 -0.63 -8.95 -8.83
N PHE A 781 -0.72 -8.08 -9.84
CA PHE A 781 -1.89 -7.22 -10.08
C PHE A 781 -2.95 -7.84 -11.01
N PHE A 782 -2.60 -8.91 -11.72
CA PHE A 782 -3.50 -9.67 -12.59
C PHE A 782 -4.31 -10.68 -11.77
N SER A 783 -5.59 -10.90 -12.13
CA SER A 783 -6.33 -12.04 -11.59
C SER A 783 -5.63 -13.37 -11.94
N GLN A 784 -5.96 -14.45 -11.24
CA GLN A 784 -5.51 -15.79 -11.64
C GLN A 784 -5.90 -16.09 -13.10
N LYS A 785 -7.16 -15.84 -13.45
CA LYS A 785 -7.73 -16.03 -14.79
C LYS A 785 -7.02 -15.20 -15.87
N LEU A 786 -6.45 -14.05 -15.54
CA LEU A 786 -5.64 -13.26 -16.48
C LEU A 786 -4.19 -13.79 -16.55
N ARG A 787 -3.59 -14.20 -15.43
CA ARG A 787 -2.25 -14.84 -15.42
C ARG A 787 -2.22 -16.14 -16.24
N GLU A 788 -3.28 -16.95 -16.17
CA GLU A 788 -3.48 -18.17 -16.97
C GLU A 788 -3.60 -17.94 -18.49
N ARG A 789 -3.59 -16.68 -18.94
CA ARG A 789 -3.77 -16.25 -20.34
C ARG A 789 -2.63 -15.39 -20.85
N VAL A 790 -1.54 -15.31 -20.09
CA VAL A 790 -0.42 -14.42 -20.36
C VAL A 790 0.80 -15.25 -20.75
N HIS A 791 1.21 -15.09 -22.00
CA HIS A 791 2.36 -15.75 -22.61
C HIS A 791 3.48 -14.71 -22.69
N VAL A 792 4.66 -15.00 -22.11
CA VAL A 792 5.82 -14.09 -22.14
C VAL A 792 6.93 -14.74 -22.96
N MET A 793 7.24 -14.13 -24.09
CA MET A 793 8.02 -14.72 -25.17
C MET A 793 9.25 -13.86 -25.45
N GLY A 794 10.38 -14.50 -25.78
CA GLY A 794 11.54 -13.80 -26.31
C GLY A 794 11.34 -13.48 -27.80
N ASP A 795 12.39 -13.71 -28.58
CA ASP A 795 12.37 -13.50 -30.04
C ASP A 795 11.79 -14.71 -30.80
N ASP A 796 11.60 -15.86 -30.12
CA ASP A 796 10.88 -17.01 -30.66
C ASP A 796 9.36 -16.80 -30.52
N LEU A 797 8.67 -16.71 -31.65
CA LEU A 797 7.23 -16.49 -31.76
C LEU A 797 6.43 -17.78 -32.08
N THR A 798 7.09 -18.94 -32.09
CA THR A 798 6.54 -20.21 -32.61
C THR A 798 5.29 -20.70 -31.87
N GLU A 799 5.09 -20.34 -30.61
CA GLU A 799 3.84 -20.64 -29.87
C GLU A 799 2.69 -19.74 -30.34
N MET A 800 2.88 -18.42 -30.41
CA MET A 800 1.88 -17.46 -30.89
C MET A 800 1.43 -17.77 -32.34
N LEU A 801 2.36 -18.18 -33.20
CA LEU A 801 2.09 -18.52 -34.61
C LEU A 801 1.39 -19.87 -34.82
N LYS A 802 1.16 -20.68 -33.76
CA LYS A 802 0.25 -21.84 -33.82
C LYS A 802 -1.21 -21.40 -33.64
N ASP A 803 -1.44 -20.41 -32.79
CA ASP A 803 -2.78 -19.93 -32.45
C ASP A 803 -3.30 -18.91 -33.48
N LEU A 804 -2.40 -18.13 -34.07
CA LEU A 804 -2.71 -17.01 -34.98
C LEU A 804 -2.27 -17.29 -36.42
N SER A 805 -3.24 -17.41 -37.34
CA SER A 805 -2.94 -17.57 -38.77
C SER A 805 -2.36 -16.29 -39.42
N PRO A 806 -1.47 -16.41 -40.43
CA PRO A 806 -0.91 -15.25 -41.14
C PRO A 806 -1.94 -14.29 -41.75
N GLN A 807 -3.17 -14.74 -42.00
CA GLN A 807 -4.26 -13.92 -42.52
C GLN A 807 -4.78 -12.85 -41.55
N CYS A 808 -4.44 -12.94 -40.25
CA CYS A 808 -4.84 -11.96 -39.24
C CYS A 808 -3.67 -11.11 -38.69
N LEU A 809 -2.47 -11.21 -39.28
CA LEU A 809 -1.27 -10.46 -38.87
C LEU A 809 -0.78 -9.49 -39.96
N PRO A 810 -0.15 -8.35 -39.61
CA PRO A 810 0.53 -7.44 -40.55
C PRO A 810 1.76 -8.09 -41.21
N LYS A 811 2.15 -7.58 -42.38
CA LYS A 811 3.44 -7.90 -43.05
C LYS A 811 4.64 -7.78 -42.10
N ASP A 812 4.62 -6.78 -41.22
CA ASP A 812 5.64 -6.50 -40.20
C ASP A 812 5.86 -7.66 -39.20
N TYR A 813 4.87 -8.55 -39.06
CA TYR A 813 4.92 -9.77 -38.24
C TYR A 813 4.80 -11.05 -39.09
N GLY A 814 5.13 -10.99 -40.39
CA GLY A 814 5.10 -12.13 -41.31
C GLY A 814 3.70 -12.54 -41.81
N GLY A 815 2.70 -11.67 -41.66
CA GLY A 815 1.33 -11.91 -42.11
C GLY A 815 0.95 -11.22 -43.43
N ASN A 816 -0.33 -11.37 -43.80
CA ASN A 816 -0.87 -10.94 -45.10
C ASN A 816 -1.61 -9.59 -45.06
N LEU A 817 -1.87 -9.02 -43.87
CA LEU A 817 -2.53 -7.71 -43.76
C LEU A 817 -1.62 -6.57 -44.27
N PRO A 818 -2.16 -5.37 -44.53
CA PRO A 818 -1.36 -4.18 -44.79
C PRO A 818 -0.29 -3.93 -43.72
N SER A 819 0.71 -3.13 -44.07
CA SER A 819 1.78 -2.72 -43.15
C SER A 819 1.21 -1.92 -41.97
N LEU A 820 1.98 -1.85 -40.87
CA LEU A 820 1.61 -1.06 -39.71
C LEU A 820 1.36 0.42 -40.04
N GLU A 821 2.09 1.00 -40.99
CA GLU A 821 1.87 2.39 -41.40
C GLU A 821 0.53 2.59 -42.13
N GLU A 822 0.18 1.68 -43.05
CA GLU A 822 -1.13 1.66 -43.73
C GLU A 822 -2.27 1.49 -42.70
N LEU A 823 -2.13 0.55 -41.75
CA LEU A 823 -3.11 0.29 -40.70
C LEU A 823 -3.27 1.47 -39.72
N VAL A 824 -2.19 2.20 -39.41
CA VAL A 824 -2.26 3.45 -38.62
C VAL A 824 -3.05 4.52 -39.36
N LEU A 825 -2.82 4.70 -40.66
CA LEU A 825 -3.53 5.70 -41.46
C LEU A 825 -5.03 5.38 -41.57
N ASP A 826 -5.40 4.11 -41.75
CA ASP A 826 -6.80 3.69 -41.77
C ASP A 826 -7.48 3.79 -40.39
N PHE A 827 -6.80 3.41 -39.30
CA PHE A 827 -7.36 3.58 -37.95
C PHE A 827 -7.48 5.06 -37.56
N ASN A 828 -6.65 5.96 -38.11
CA ASN A 828 -6.84 7.40 -37.89
C ASN A 828 -8.15 7.92 -38.50
N LYS A 829 -8.57 7.42 -39.67
CA LYS A 829 -9.90 7.70 -40.24
C LYS A 829 -11.03 7.18 -39.34
N LYS A 830 -10.77 6.10 -38.59
CA LYS A 830 -11.73 5.55 -37.62
C LYS A 830 -11.98 6.51 -36.45
N TRP A 831 -10.94 7.17 -35.92
CA TRP A 831 -11.11 8.22 -34.91
C TRP A 831 -12.03 9.35 -35.39
N ASP A 832 -11.89 9.78 -36.64
CA ASP A 832 -12.77 10.80 -37.24
C ASP A 832 -14.22 10.34 -37.33
N SER A 833 -14.47 9.07 -37.73
CA SER A 833 -15.81 8.49 -37.78
C SER A 833 -16.48 8.30 -36.41
N CYS A 834 -15.71 8.30 -35.32
CA CYS A 834 -16.18 8.11 -33.94
C CYS A 834 -16.25 9.41 -33.13
N ARG A 835 -16.06 10.56 -33.78
CA ARG A 835 -16.07 11.91 -33.20
C ARG A 835 -17.26 12.20 -32.28
N GLU A 836 -18.48 12.04 -32.79
CA GLU A 836 -19.72 12.36 -32.07
C GLU A 836 -19.93 11.41 -30.87
N PHE A 837 -19.63 10.12 -31.07
CA PHE A 837 -19.64 9.10 -30.01
C PHE A 837 -18.70 9.44 -28.84
N PHE A 838 -17.54 10.06 -29.09
CA PHE A 838 -16.67 10.55 -28.01
C PHE A 838 -17.17 11.87 -27.40
N GLN A 839 -17.74 12.79 -28.19
CA GLN A 839 -18.30 14.03 -27.65
C GLN A 839 -19.45 13.77 -26.65
N GLU A 840 -20.28 12.76 -26.90
CA GLU A 840 -21.31 12.30 -25.96
C GLU A 840 -20.77 11.84 -24.58
N ASN A 841 -19.51 11.37 -24.49
CA ASN A 841 -18.93 10.89 -23.22
C ASN A 841 -18.82 12.00 -22.16
N VAL A 842 -18.92 13.29 -22.54
CA VAL A 842 -19.01 14.42 -21.59
C VAL A 842 -20.27 14.33 -20.73
N ASN A 843 -21.36 13.75 -21.26
CA ASN A 843 -22.65 13.64 -20.58
C ASN A 843 -22.75 12.42 -19.67
N CYS A 844 -21.73 11.53 -19.67
CA CYS A 844 -21.74 10.25 -18.96
C CYS A 844 -20.70 10.20 -17.83
N GLY A 845 -20.99 9.44 -16.77
CA GLY A 845 -20.13 9.35 -15.59
C GLY A 845 -20.88 9.02 -14.30
N THR A 846 -20.24 9.30 -13.17
CA THR A 846 -20.79 9.17 -11.80
C THR A 846 -20.76 10.49 -11.05
N ASP A 847 -21.81 10.74 -10.27
CA ASP A 847 -21.80 11.69 -9.15
C ASP A 847 -21.81 10.89 -7.84
N GLU A 848 -20.62 10.66 -7.27
CA GLU A 848 -20.45 9.86 -6.05
C GLU A 848 -21.16 10.45 -4.83
N THR A 849 -21.60 11.72 -4.85
CA THR A 849 -22.38 12.31 -3.75
C THR A 849 -23.81 11.78 -3.69
N LEU A 850 -24.34 11.30 -4.82
CA LEU A 850 -25.69 10.75 -4.96
C LEU A 850 -25.73 9.22 -4.81
N ARG A 851 -24.59 8.55 -4.58
CA ARG A 851 -24.49 7.08 -4.60
C ARG A 851 -25.29 6.44 -3.45
N PRO A 852 -26.26 5.56 -3.72
CA PRO A 852 -27.05 4.93 -2.68
C PRO A 852 -26.23 3.89 -1.90
N GLY A 853 -26.14 4.05 -0.57
CA GLY A 853 -25.51 3.08 0.34
C GLY A 853 -24.09 3.48 0.77
N LYS A 854 -23.13 2.56 0.59
CA LYS A 854 -21.71 2.85 0.90
C LYS A 854 -21.05 3.48 -0.34
N PRO A 855 -20.16 4.49 -0.17
CA PRO A 855 -19.32 4.96 -1.26
C PRO A 855 -18.55 3.81 -1.90
N LEU A 856 -18.37 3.85 -3.22
CA LEU A 856 -17.56 2.85 -3.89
C LEU A 856 -16.10 3.09 -3.50
N ASP A 857 -15.50 2.16 -2.77
CA ASP A 857 -14.13 2.30 -2.27
C ASP A 857 -13.11 2.02 -3.39
N ILE A 858 -13.06 2.93 -4.35
CA ILE A 858 -12.17 2.87 -5.51
C ILE A 858 -10.71 2.95 -5.04
N ASP A 859 -10.39 3.69 -3.98
CA ASP A 859 -9.03 3.75 -3.44
C ASP A 859 -8.64 2.48 -2.67
N GLY A 860 -9.55 1.84 -1.92
CA GLY A 860 -9.31 0.54 -1.29
C GLY A 860 -9.23 -0.62 -2.29
N LEU A 861 -9.99 -0.55 -3.40
CA LEU A 861 -9.79 -1.38 -4.59
C LEU A 861 -8.34 -1.26 -5.09
N PHE A 862 -7.75 -0.07 -5.06
CA PHE A 862 -6.34 0.15 -5.40
C PHE A 862 -5.34 -0.05 -4.25
N GLY A 863 -5.77 -0.06 -2.99
CA GLY A 863 -4.92 -0.20 -1.79
C GLY A 863 -4.41 1.12 -1.20
N VAL A 864 -4.96 2.25 -1.67
CA VAL A 864 -4.59 3.63 -1.30
C VAL A 864 -5.60 4.26 -0.31
N GLY A 865 -6.77 3.62 -0.12
CA GLY A 865 -7.94 4.16 0.60
C GLY A 865 -7.81 4.26 2.12
N GLY A 866 -7.00 5.21 2.60
CA GLY A 866 -7.08 5.72 3.97
C GLY A 866 -7.95 6.97 4.02
N SER A 867 -9.24 6.85 4.35
CA SER A 867 -10.12 8.01 4.45
C SER A 867 -9.84 8.84 5.71
N PHE A 868 -9.17 9.98 5.53
CA PHE A 868 -9.22 11.07 6.50
C PHE A 868 -10.66 11.61 6.54
N ARG A 869 -11.45 11.18 7.53
CA ARG A 869 -12.68 11.86 7.88
C ARG A 869 -12.32 13.18 8.57
N GLN A 870 -12.93 14.28 8.13
CA GLN A 870 -12.85 15.53 8.87
C GLN A 870 -13.47 15.32 10.26
N LEU A 871 -12.77 15.82 11.29
CA LEU A 871 -13.39 16.06 12.59
C LEU A 871 -14.36 17.23 12.43
N ILE A 872 -15.65 16.93 12.44
CA ILE A 872 -16.65 17.89 12.93
C ILE A 872 -16.50 17.85 14.45
N VAL A 873 -16.35 19.03 15.04
CA VAL A 873 -16.38 19.25 16.49
C VAL A 873 -17.59 20.13 16.74
N ASP A 874 -18.40 19.75 17.73
CA ASP A 874 -19.59 20.49 18.16
C ASP A 874 -19.24 21.79 18.92
#